data_AF-A0AA36NQ96-F1
#
_entry.id   AF-A0AA36NQ96-F1
#
_cell.length_a   1.000
_cell.length_b   1.000
_cell.length_c   1.000
_cell.angle_alpha   90.00
_cell.angle_beta   90.00
_cell.angle_gamma   90.00
#
_symmetry.space_group_name_H-M   'P 1'
#
loop_
_entity.id
_entity.type
_entity.pdbx_description
1 polymer ?
#
loop_
_entity_poly.entity_id
_entity_poly.type
_entity_poly.pdbx_seq_one_letter_code
_entity_poly.pdbx_strand_id
1 'polypeptide(L)'
;MKKSIFGCEEQRFGIRKYSVGVASVLIASVLVMGGQTVAADDVVSADAISTELVTDVQEESENSSAISESNVQADVTTEDENTEAVTSDETDEQAVSQVANENQPEETADVAKEEQVEESNATETSEAREVESNENEVVTINVAQASKNVQTNQARVFEESKIPVTANSLPNQGYYTYTKQTEVKNTPKASAPVAFYANVGDRIFYDQVLSEDGYQWISYKSYSGQRRYAAIQKLTPTVVQKLSGSINIQNVSSQGFEVLVTNVSDPEGVKAVKVPVWTDKNDQDDIIWYDGVKQTNGDYKVIVKTAEHKGETGNYNVHLYYLEQSGKMQGIEGKKVTVPEKTTGAQNIPEQGSYTFNEVVEVKNEPKMSAPTEFTFEKGFKLGYYDKVLEADNHQWISYVSYGGVRRYIPIATLKTQAPTGKVDIQNHANGDFDVIVSDVSDSNGIKAVKVPVWTVKNDQDDIIWYDAVKQSDGTYKVNVKLSEHKNERGDYNVHLYYQEPDGKMRGVLGTKTTVAEAKASVTGKVDIKNHANGDFDVIVSNVSDSNGIKAVKVPVWTVKNDQDDIIWYDGVKQSDGTYKVNVKLSEHKNERGDYNVHLYYQEPDGKMRGVLGTKTTVEAPKTSVTGKVDIKNHANGDFDVIVSDVSDSNGIKAVKVPVWTVKNDQDDIIWYDAVKQSDGTYKVSVKLSEHKNERGDYNVHLYYQETDGKMRGVLGTKTTVAEAKLSGQLAITNQSPQGFDVIISEVSNPNGVKTVKVPVWSTQGGQDDIIWYNATKQNDGTYKVAVNVKDHKNNSGEYNVHLYYEQNDGSLKGVSATRTTVEAPKAQPAPAMPQSGTYVFTSPKEVKSQPKVSAPTEFTLDKGYQIRYDQAFSADGHQWISYVSYGGLRRYVLIN
;
A
#
# COMPACT_ATOMS: atom_id res chain seq x y z
N MET A 1 31.13 -32.92 12.32
CA MET A 1 30.59 -33.40 11.03
C MET A 1 29.15 -32.88 10.87
N LYS A 2 28.76 -32.50 9.64
CA LYS A 2 27.39 -32.31 9.06
C LYS A 2 26.16 -31.92 9.94
N LYS A 3 25.50 -30.84 9.48
CA LYS A 3 24.02 -30.52 9.51
C LYS A 3 23.40 -30.22 10.89
N SER A 4 22.38 -29.37 11.05
CA SER A 4 21.70 -28.35 10.20
C SER A 4 20.59 -27.67 11.06
N ILE A 5 20.02 -26.52 10.63
CA ILE A 5 18.58 -26.10 10.70
C ILE A 5 18.29 -24.65 11.20
N PHE A 6 17.39 -24.01 10.43
CA PHE A 6 16.60 -22.76 10.55
C PHE A 6 17.23 -21.37 10.80
N GLY A 7 16.97 -20.47 9.84
CA GLY A 7 16.92 -19.03 10.03
C GLY A 7 15.47 -18.53 10.11
N CYS A 8 15.29 -17.25 10.45
CA CYS A 8 14.00 -16.57 10.53
C CYS A 8 13.88 -15.58 9.36
N GLU A 9 12.72 -15.53 8.70
CA GLU A 9 12.48 -14.73 7.49
C GLU A 9 11.43 -13.64 7.78
N GLU A 10 11.80 -12.37 7.55
CA GLU A 10 10.92 -11.23 7.83
C GLU A 10 9.77 -11.13 6.83
N GLN A 11 8.53 -11.22 7.30
CA GLN A 11 7.34 -11.02 6.47
C GLN A 11 7.13 -9.53 6.16
N ARG A 12 7.40 -9.14 4.91
CA ARG A 12 7.07 -7.81 4.38
C ARG A 12 5.61 -7.76 3.94
N PHE A 13 4.82 -6.85 4.53
CA PHE A 13 3.41 -6.66 4.19
C PHE A 13 3.25 -5.95 2.84
N GLY A 14 2.72 -6.66 1.84
CA GLY A 14 2.40 -6.10 0.53
C GLY A 14 1.02 -5.42 0.48
N ILE A 15 0.98 -4.12 0.18
CA ILE A 15 -0.27 -3.38 -0.05
C ILE A 15 -0.86 -3.78 -1.41
N ARG A 16 -2.11 -4.27 -1.43
CA ARG A 16 -2.82 -4.58 -2.68
C ARG A 16 -3.30 -3.30 -3.37
N LYS A 17 -2.89 -3.08 -4.62
CA LYS A 17 -3.44 -2.02 -5.48
C LYS A 17 -4.77 -2.48 -6.08
N TYR A 18 -5.82 -1.69 -5.90
CA TYR A 18 -7.07 -1.87 -6.64
C TYR A 18 -6.96 -1.22 -8.02
N SER A 19 -7.10 -2.02 -9.08
CA SER A 19 -7.11 -1.54 -10.46
C SER A 19 -8.54 -1.26 -10.92
N VAL A 20 -8.90 0.02 -11.08
CA VAL A 20 -10.11 0.42 -11.80
C VAL A 20 -9.75 0.55 -13.28
N GLY A 21 -10.34 -0.28 -14.13
CA GLY A 21 -10.13 -0.22 -15.58
C GLY A 21 -10.94 0.92 -16.19
N VAL A 22 -10.26 1.80 -16.93
CA VAL A 22 -10.90 2.82 -17.78
C VAL A 22 -10.44 2.57 -19.21
N ALA A 23 -11.36 2.14 -20.07
CA ALA A 23 -11.14 2.04 -21.49
C ALA A 23 -11.63 3.32 -22.18
N SER A 24 -10.76 4.01 -22.91
CA SER A 24 -11.16 4.93 -23.98
C SER A 24 -10.02 5.20 -24.97
N VAL A 25 -10.44 5.24 -26.23
CA VAL A 25 -9.66 5.19 -27.46
C VAL A 25 -8.84 6.46 -27.74
N LEU A 26 -7.69 6.29 -28.39
CA LEU A 26 -6.85 7.36 -28.95
C LEU A 26 -7.56 8.13 -30.08
N ILE A 27 -7.48 9.46 -30.06
CA ILE A 27 -7.65 10.29 -31.27
C ILE A 27 -6.36 11.09 -31.49
N ALA A 28 -5.89 11.07 -32.74
CA ALA A 28 -4.58 11.58 -33.13
C ALA A 28 -4.59 13.10 -33.39
N SER A 29 -3.41 13.73 -33.32
CA SER A 29 -3.20 15.13 -33.69
C SER A 29 -1.99 15.25 -34.63
N VAL A 30 -2.22 15.21 -35.94
CA VAL A 30 -1.28 15.72 -36.95
C VAL A 30 -2.06 16.28 -38.14
N LEU A 31 -1.80 17.54 -38.48
CA LEU A 31 -2.01 18.07 -39.82
C LEU A 31 -0.93 19.11 -40.12
N VAL A 32 -0.16 18.91 -41.19
CA VAL A 32 0.12 19.90 -42.27
C VAL A 32 1.05 19.24 -43.31
N MET A 33 0.42 18.92 -44.45
CA MET A 33 0.88 19.04 -45.84
C MET A 33 2.27 18.51 -46.29
N GLY A 34 2.22 17.58 -47.25
CA GLY A 34 3.27 17.38 -48.26
C GLY A 34 2.86 16.33 -49.30
N GLY A 35 2.82 16.70 -50.59
CA GLY A 35 2.73 15.76 -51.72
C GLY A 35 1.36 15.63 -52.41
N GLN A 36 1.28 16.09 -53.67
CA GLN A 36 0.24 15.71 -54.63
C GLN A 36 0.55 14.30 -55.18
N THR A 37 -0.47 13.48 -55.51
CA THR A 37 -0.87 13.16 -56.91
C THR A 37 -1.95 12.06 -57.02
N VAL A 38 -2.95 12.34 -57.87
CA VAL A 38 -3.60 11.42 -58.86
C VAL A 38 -4.40 10.19 -58.37
N ALA A 39 -5.73 10.31 -58.53
CA ALA A 39 -6.72 9.38 -59.14
C ALA A 39 -6.76 7.89 -58.71
N ALA A 40 -7.90 7.19 -58.62
CA ALA A 40 -9.15 7.27 -59.39
C ALA A 40 -10.25 6.39 -58.73
N ASP A 41 -11.47 6.45 -59.29
CA ASP A 41 -12.55 5.42 -59.28
C ASP A 41 -13.06 4.87 -57.91
N ASP A 42 -14.36 4.84 -57.57
CA ASP A 42 -15.57 5.15 -58.32
C ASP A 42 -16.81 5.11 -57.37
N VAL A 43 -17.91 5.74 -57.82
CA VAL A 43 -19.36 5.63 -57.48
C VAL A 43 -19.84 4.47 -56.58
N VAL A 44 -20.95 4.52 -55.82
CA VAL A 44 -22.21 5.33 -55.79
C VAL A 44 -22.69 5.44 -54.32
N SER A 45 -23.62 6.29 -53.87
CA SER A 45 -24.50 7.29 -54.52
C SER A 45 -24.82 8.42 -53.53
N ALA A 46 -25.47 9.50 -53.99
CA ALA A 46 -26.25 10.41 -53.17
C ALA A 46 -27.74 10.01 -53.15
N ASP A 47 -28.50 10.56 -52.18
CA ASP A 47 -29.65 11.38 -52.55
C ASP A 47 -29.73 12.61 -51.63
N ALA A 48 -30.26 13.73 -52.14
CA ALA A 48 -30.14 15.06 -51.52
C ALA A 48 -31.45 15.49 -50.81
N ILE A 49 -31.68 16.70 -50.28
CA ILE A 49 -31.70 18.02 -50.95
C ILE A 49 -31.83 19.16 -49.90
N SER A 50 -31.29 20.34 -50.24
CA SER A 50 -31.64 21.71 -49.75
C SER A 50 -31.11 22.26 -48.40
N THR A 51 -29.97 22.96 -48.50
CA THR A 51 -29.84 24.45 -48.55
C THR A 51 -31.15 25.29 -48.55
N GLU A 52 -31.26 26.54 -48.06
CA GLU A 52 -30.34 27.71 -47.99
C GLU A 52 -30.54 28.52 -46.67
N LEU A 53 -29.56 29.19 -46.04
CA LEU A 53 -28.68 30.34 -46.43
C LEU A 53 -29.32 31.73 -46.18
N VAL A 54 -28.45 32.75 -46.00
CA VAL A 54 -28.66 34.21 -45.82
C VAL A 54 -28.72 34.69 -44.34
N THR A 55 -27.65 35.21 -43.71
CA THR A 55 -26.87 36.48 -43.89
C THR A 55 -27.69 37.77 -43.66
N ASP A 56 -27.25 38.85 -43.00
CA ASP A 56 -26.01 39.22 -42.26
C ASP A 56 -26.19 40.68 -41.69
N VAL A 57 -25.23 41.15 -40.88
CA VAL A 57 -24.75 42.56 -40.72
C VAL A 57 -25.09 43.37 -39.43
N GLN A 58 -24.02 43.61 -38.63
CA GLN A 58 -23.54 44.81 -37.87
C GLN A 58 -24.48 45.63 -36.93
N GLU A 59 -24.08 45.83 -35.64
CA GLU A 59 -23.49 47.07 -35.01
C GLU A 59 -24.55 48.09 -34.53
N GLU A 60 -24.38 48.91 -33.47
CA GLU A 60 -23.32 49.05 -32.45
C GLU A 60 -23.95 49.49 -31.09
N SER A 61 -23.15 49.86 -30.10
CA SER A 61 -23.55 50.23 -28.72
C SER A 61 -24.44 51.48 -28.57
N GLU A 62 -25.23 51.57 -27.49
CA GLU A 62 -25.15 52.72 -26.55
C GLU A 62 -25.89 52.51 -25.20
N ASN A 63 -25.75 53.48 -24.29
CA ASN A 63 -26.00 53.42 -22.84
C ASN A 63 -27.17 54.33 -22.40
N SER A 64 -28.05 53.90 -21.47
CA SER A 64 -28.89 54.82 -20.66
C SER A 64 -29.57 54.16 -19.43
N SER A 65 -30.05 54.99 -18.50
CA SER A 65 -30.46 54.64 -17.12
C SER A 65 -31.96 54.72 -16.80
N ALA A 66 -32.40 53.86 -15.86
CA ALA A 66 -33.29 54.11 -14.69
C ALA A 66 -34.82 54.37 -14.82
N ILE A 67 -35.48 54.24 -13.64
CA ILE A 67 -36.87 54.64 -13.24
C ILE A 67 -37.95 53.57 -13.56
N SER A 68 -38.94 53.18 -12.72
CA SER A 68 -39.54 53.71 -11.46
C SER A 68 -40.10 52.62 -10.50
N GLU A 69 -40.52 53.05 -9.29
CA GLU A 69 -40.90 52.28 -8.08
C GLU A 69 -42.40 51.92 -7.91
N SER A 70 -42.70 51.00 -6.97
CA SER A 70 -43.61 51.13 -5.78
C SER A 70 -43.91 49.72 -5.19
N ASN A 71 -44.22 49.45 -3.91
CA ASN A 71 -44.75 50.26 -2.80
C ASN A 71 -44.55 49.59 -1.39
N VAL A 72 -44.19 50.39 -0.35
CA VAL A 72 -44.80 50.47 1.02
C VAL A 72 -44.80 49.29 2.06
N GLN A 73 -44.07 49.52 3.19
CA GLN A 73 -44.35 49.28 4.65
C GLN A 73 -44.73 47.88 5.24
N ALA A 74 -44.54 47.56 6.55
CA ALA A 74 -43.73 48.11 7.68
C ALA A 74 -43.82 47.18 8.94
N ASP A 75 -43.21 47.63 10.06
CA ASP A 75 -43.36 47.23 11.48
C ASP A 75 -42.41 46.15 12.07
N VAL A 76 -41.89 46.24 13.32
CA VAL A 76 -41.09 47.26 14.09
C VAL A 76 -40.80 46.70 15.52
N THR A 77 -39.96 47.39 16.32
CA THR A 77 -39.51 47.17 17.72
C THR A 77 -38.28 46.26 17.90
N THR A 78 -37.15 46.60 18.57
CA THR A 78 -36.65 47.60 19.57
C THR A 78 -36.58 47.17 21.05
N GLU A 79 -35.34 46.96 21.50
CA GLU A 79 -34.67 47.50 22.72
C GLU A 79 -34.96 47.02 24.18
N ASP A 80 -33.82 46.91 24.89
CA ASP A 80 -33.49 47.18 26.32
C ASP A 80 -33.56 46.15 27.49
N GLU A 81 -32.41 46.15 28.21
CA GLU A 81 -32.03 45.94 29.64
C GLU A 81 -32.94 45.12 30.60
N ASN A 82 -32.46 44.37 31.62
CA ASN A 82 -31.52 44.79 32.68
C ASN A 82 -31.18 43.66 33.73
N THR A 83 -30.08 43.87 34.49
CA THR A 83 -29.78 43.45 35.92
C THR A 83 -29.75 42.00 36.45
N GLU A 84 -28.58 41.67 37.04
CA GLU A 84 -28.28 41.09 38.38
C GLU A 84 -29.01 39.88 39.01
N ALA A 85 -28.20 38.90 39.48
CA ALA A 85 -28.24 38.38 40.86
C ALA A 85 -26.94 37.60 41.23
N VAL A 86 -26.53 37.66 42.50
CA VAL A 86 -25.39 36.94 43.13
C VAL A 86 -25.93 36.12 44.33
N THR A 87 -25.12 35.18 44.90
CA THR A 87 -25.28 34.34 46.12
C THR A 87 -25.70 32.88 45.88
N SER A 88 -25.25 31.86 46.64
CA SER A 88 -24.12 31.71 47.61
C SER A 88 -23.89 30.20 47.93
N ASP A 89 -22.89 29.89 48.77
CA ASP A 89 -22.77 28.69 49.65
C ASP A 89 -22.38 27.31 49.05
N GLU A 90 -21.59 26.44 49.71
CA GLU A 90 -20.53 26.57 50.73
C GLU A 90 -19.73 25.24 50.88
N THR A 91 -18.81 25.14 51.86
CA THR A 91 -17.93 23.98 52.26
C THR A 91 -16.70 23.70 51.37
N ASP A 92 -15.42 23.84 51.78
CA ASP A 92 -14.64 23.44 53.00
C ASP A 92 -14.56 21.91 53.22
N GLU A 93 -13.43 21.26 53.59
CA GLU A 93 -12.21 21.70 54.30
C GLU A 93 -10.86 21.18 53.71
N GLN A 94 -9.80 21.66 54.36
CA GLN A 94 -8.35 21.35 54.40
C GLN A 94 -8.04 19.87 54.81
N ALA A 95 -6.80 19.34 55.01
CA ALA A 95 -5.43 19.86 55.19
C ALA A 95 -4.39 18.71 54.88
N VAL A 96 -3.18 18.91 54.30
CA VAL A 96 -1.86 19.39 54.84
C VAL A 96 -0.88 18.32 55.40
N SER A 97 0.40 18.37 54.95
CA SER A 97 1.66 17.82 55.57
C SER A 97 1.90 16.29 55.63
N GLN A 98 3.12 15.72 55.73
CA GLN A 98 4.56 16.13 55.63
C GLN A 98 5.41 14.83 55.44
N VAL A 99 6.38 14.73 54.50
CA VAL A 99 7.87 14.89 54.65
C VAL A 99 8.66 13.72 55.33
N ALA A 100 9.87 13.47 54.79
CA ALA A 100 11.05 12.76 55.40
C ALA A 100 11.02 11.22 55.54
N ASN A 101 12.14 10.47 55.47
CA ASN A 101 13.50 10.73 54.93
C ASN A 101 14.30 9.40 54.73
N GLU A 102 15.43 9.46 54.02
CA GLU A 102 16.61 8.55 53.95
C GLU A 102 16.71 7.30 54.87
N ASN A 103 17.10 6.13 54.31
CA ASN A 103 18.48 5.60 54.45
C ASN A 103 18.76 4.20 53.80
N GLN A 104 19.94 4.05 53.21
CA GLN A 104 20.72 2.80 53.01
C GLN A 104 21.56 2.52 54.30
N PRO A 105 22.39 1.46 54.48
CA PRO A 105 23.10 0.63 53.47
C PRO A 105 23.24 -0.90 53.74
N GLU A 106 23.81 -1.58 52.73
CA GLU A 106 24.82 -2.68 52.72
C GLU A 106 24.93 -3.74 53.85
N GLU A 107 25.15 -5.00 53.46
CA GLU A 107 26.50 -5.63 53.48
C GLU A 107 26.62 -6.94 52.64
N THR A 108 27.61 -6.96 51.73
CA THR A 108 28.66 -7.99 51.44
C THR A 108 28.30 -9.46 51.07
N ALA A 109 29.09 -10.24 50.29
CA ALA A 109 30.41 -10.06 49.65
C ALA A 109 30.62 -10.98 48.39
N ASP A 110 31.57 -10.64 47.50
CA ASP A 110 32.60 -11.49 46.81
C ASP A 110 32.33 -12.89 46.18
N VAL A 111 33.10 -13.44 45.22
CA VAL A 111 33.97 -12.90 44.13
C VAL A 111 34.30 -14.03 43.11
N ALA A 112 34.68 -13.62 41.89
CA ALA A 112 35.25 -14.31 40.71
C ALA A 112 35.70 -15.81 40.65
N LYS A 113 35.44 -16.39 39.45
CA LYS A 113 36.34 -17.14 38.51
C LYS A 113 36.82 -18.60 38.75
N GLU A 114 36.62 -19.38 37.67
CA GLU A 114 37.53 -20.34 37.00
C GLU A 114 38.09 -21.60 37.73
N GLU A 115 37.53 -22.75 37.32
CA GLU A 115 38.22 -23.83 36.56
C GLU A 115 38.79 -25.11 37.25
N GLN A 116 38.45 -26.26 36.64
CA GLN A 116 39.09 -27.61 36.62
C GLN A 116 39.00 -28.64 37.80
N VAL A 117 38.27 -29.74 37.48
CA VAL A 117 38.71 -31.17 37.45
C VAL A 117 38.78 -32.07 38.71
N GLU A 118 37.85 -33.02 38.74
CA GLU A 118 37.87 -34.48 39.06
C GLU A 118 38.41 -35.10 40.39
N GLU A 119 37.51 -35.92 40.97
CA GLU A 119 37.66 -37.25 41.62
C GLU A 119 38.64 -37.46 42.80
N SER A 120 38.23 -38.11 43.91
CA SER A 120 37.68 -39.47 43.94
C SER A 120 37.25 -39.92 45.36
N ASN A 121 36.10 -40.63 45.49
CA ASN A 121 36.00 -42.02 46.02
C ASN A 121 34.57 -42.51 46.36
N ALA A 122 34.37 -43.82 46.16
CA ALA A 122 33.43 -44.75 46.84
C ALA A 122 32.10 -45.20 46.15
N THR A 123 32.26 -45.93 45.04
CA THR A 123 31.78 -47.32 44.77
C THR A 123 30.36 -47.84 45.15
N GLU A 124 29.79 -48.55 44.16
CA GLU A 124 29.02 -49.81 44.22
C GLU A 124 27.47 -49.84 44.15
N THR A 125 26.92 -51.05 43.96
CA THR A 125 25.87 -51.33 42.94
C THR A 125 24.80 -52.33 43.40
N SER A 126 23.64 -52.31 42.71
CA SER A 126 22.60 -53.37 42.61
C SER A 126 21.50 -53.56 43.68
N GLU A 127 20.28 -53.74 43.15
CA GLU A 127 19.06 -54.47 43.59
C GLU A 127 18.77 -54.77 45.09
N ALA A 128 17.64 -54.24 45.60
CA ALA A 128 16.76 -54.91 46.59
C ALA A 128 15.35 -54.26 46.66
N ARG A 129 14.40 -54.94 47.32
CA ARG A 129 12.95 -54.59 47.43
C ARG A 129 12.61 -53.70 48.64
N GLU A 130 11.43 -53.06 48.59
CA GLU A 130 10.28 -53.10 49.54
C GLU A 130 9.46 -51.78 49.44
N VAL A 131 8.18 -51.63 49.82
CA VAL A 131 6.89 -52.37 49.74
C VAL A 131 5.91 -51.61 50.69
N GLU A 132 4.62 -51.49 50.31
CA GLU A 132 3.48 -50.96 51.11
C GLU A 132 3.44 -49.45 51.48
N SER A 133 2.28 -48.77 51.60
CA SER A 133 0.88 -49.10 51.21
C SER A 133 -0.10 -47.89 51.24
N ASN A 134 -1.30 -48.13 50.69
CA ASN A 134 -2.62 -47.56 51.02
C ASN A 134 -3.25 -46.36 50.26
N GLU A 135 -4.18 -46.77 49.36
CA GLU A 135 -5.59 -46.39 49.23
C GLU A 135 -6.09 -45.28 48.26
N ASN A 136 -6.95 -45.75 47.34
CA ASN A 136 -8.14 -45.15 46.72
C ASN A 136 -8.06 -43.78 46.01
N GLU A 137 -8.12 -43.82 44.67
CA GLU A 137 -9.37 -43.46 43.96
C GLU A 137 -9.46 -44.16 42.58
N VAL A 138 -10.68 -44.24 42.01
CA VAL A 138 -11.03 -45.09 40.86
C VAL A 138 -10.86 -44.36 39.52
N VAL A 139 -9.99 -44.89 38.65
CA VAL A 139 -9.90 -44.44 37.25
C VAL A 139 -10.74 -45.32 36.33
N THR A 140 -11.80 -44.75 35.77
CA THR A 140 -12.61 -45.37 34.70
C THR A 140 -11.82 -45.43 33.39
N ILE A 141 -11.48 -46.63 32.91
CA ILE A 141 -10.89 -46.81 31.58
C ILE A 141 -12.01 -47.00 30.55
N ASN A 142 -12.02 -46.11 29.54
CA ASN A 142 -13.04 -46.09 28.49
C ASN A 142 -13.06 -47.38 27.65
N VAL A 143 -14.21 -48.05 27.62
CA VAL A 143 -14.46 -49.32 26.90
C VAL A 143 -14.57 -49.15 25.37
N ALA A 144 -14.14 -47.99 24.84
CA ALA A 144 -14.31 -47.61 23.43
C ALA A 144 -13.13 -47.98 22.50
N GLN A 145 -12.00 -48.46 23.02
CA GLN A 145 -10.79 -48.75 22.22
C GLN A 145 -10.51 -50.24 21.97
N ALA A 146 -11.34 -51.16 22.46
CA ALA A 146 -11.25 -52.58 22.10
C ALA A 146 -11.91 -52.93 20.74
N SER A 147 -12.81 -52.07 20.25
CA SER A 147 -13.77 -52.40 19.18
C SER A 147 -13.32 -52.15 17.74
N LYS A 148 -12.07 -51.70 17.51
CA LYS A 148 -11.57 -51.34 16.16
C LYS A 148 -10.51 -52.27 15.56
N ASN A 149 -10.12 -53.35 16.25
CA ASN A 149 -9.14 -54.33 15.77
C ASN A 149 -9.75 -55.70 15.38
N VAL A 150 -11.01 -55.73 14.94
CA VAL A 150 -11.70 -56.98 14.52
C VAL A 150 -12.38 -56.85 13.15
N GLN A 151 -11.61 -56.42 12.12
CA GLN A 151 -12.07 -56.56 10.73
C GLN A 151 -10.98 -57.00 9.74
N THR A 152 -10.01 -57.78 10.21
CA THR A 152 -9.14 -58.63 9.37
C THR A 152 -8.86 -59.94 10.08
N ASN A 153 -9.83 -60.88 10.10
CA ASN A 153 -9.66 -62.31 10.39
C ASN A 153 -11.00 -63.07 10.23
N GLN A 154 -11.60 -63.04 9.04
CA GLN A 154 -12.45 -64.19 8.65
C GLN A 154 -11.50 -65.38 8.40
N ALA A 155 -11.89 -66.58 8.85
CA ALA A 155 -11.10 -67.83 8.82
C ALA A 155 -10.00 -68.04 9.90
N ARG A 156 -10.37 -67.90 11.18
CA ARG A 156 -9.82 -68.62 12.35
C ARG A 156 -11.02 -68.87 13.29
N VAL A 157 -11.27 -70.01 13.93
CA VAL A 157 -10.44 -71.17 14.34
C VAL A 157 -11.29 -72.46 14.28
N PHE A 158 -10.69 -73.59 13.94
CA PHE A 158 -10.98 -74.89 14.56
C PHE A 158 -9.68 -75.70 14.66
N GLU A 159 -8.72 -75.21 15.46
CA GLU A 159 -7.55 -76.01 15.83
C GLU A 159 -7.96 -77.12 16.79
N GLU A 160 -7.79 -78.37 16.38
CA GLU A 160 -7.99 -79.53 17.23
C GLU A 160 -6.87 -79.60 18.29
N SER A 161 -7.26 -79.62 19.56
CA SER A 161 -6.33 -79.72 20.69
C SER A 161 -5.57 -81.06 20.66
N LYS A 162 -4.25 -81.00 20.46
CA LYS A 162 -3.38 -82.18 20.56
C LYS A 162 -3.27 -82.64 22.02
N ILE A 163 -3.46 -83.95 22.24
CA ILE A 163 -3.43 -84.58 23.57
C ILE A 163 -1.97 -84.69 24.07
N PRO A 164 -1.61 -84.12 25.22
CA PRO A 164 -0.30 -84.37 25.84
C PRO A 164 -0.31 -85.74 26.54
N VAL A 165 0.82 -86.46 26.49
CA VAL A 165 0.98 -87.77 27.13
C VAL A 165 2.20 -87.75 28.04
N THR A 166 1.99 -88.08 29.31
CA THR A 166 3.02 -87.99 30.36
C THR A 166 3.93 -89.21 30.35
N ALA A 167 5.24 -88.98 30.35
CA ALA A 167 6.27 -90.02 30.51
C ALA A 167 7.10 -89.73 31.77
N ASN A 168 7.56 -90.77 32.49
CA ASN A 168 8.42 -90.55 33.64
C ASN A 168 9.79 -90.02 33.18
N SER A 169 10.38 -89.11 33.95
CA SER A 169 11.59 -88.37 33.57
C SER A 169 12.86 -89.22 33.68
N LEU A 170 13.13 -90.04 32.65
CA LEU A 170 14.51 -90.47 32.38
C LEU A 170 15.31 -89.30 31.78
N PRO A 171 16.61 -89.15 32.12
CA PRO A 171 17.48 -88.22 31.41
C PRO A 171 17.65 -88.65 29.95
N ASN A 172 17.92 -87.71 29.04
CA ASN A 172 17.97 -88.00 27.59
C ASN A 172 19.07 -89.02 27.18
N GLN A 173 20.10 -89.20 28.00
CA GLN A 173 21.13 -90.23 27.87
C GLN A 173 21.59 -90.69 29.25
N GLY A 174 22.14 -91.90 29.34
CA GLY A 174 22.67 -92.44 30.59
C GLY A 174 22.75 -93.96 30.59
N TYR A 175 22.95 -94.56 31.76
CA TYR A 175 22.81 -96.01 31.92
C TYR A 175 21.39 -96.38 32.31
N TYR A 176 20.79 -97.35 31.61
CA TYR A 176 19.56 -98.01 32.01
C TYR A 176 19.84 -99.46 32.41
N THR A 177 19.29 -99.90 33.53
CA THR A 177 19.27 -101.31 33.93
C THR A 177 17.88 -101.86 33.68
N TYR A 178 17.77 -102.94 32.91
CA TYR A 178 16.49 -103.55 32.56
C TYR A 178 15.84 -104.20 33.79
N THR A 179 14.71 -103.63 34.22
CA THR A 179 13.94 -104.10 35.40
C THR A 179 13.06 -105.32 35.13
N LYS A 180 12.91 -105.70 33.86
CA LYS A 180 12.21 -106.90 33.37
C LYS A 180 12.83 -107.32 32.04
N GLN A 181 12.60 -108.58 31.62
CA GLN A 181 13.02 -109.02 30.30
C GLN A 181 12.31 -108.15 29.24
N THR A 182 13.09 -107.53 28.35
CA THR A 182 12.61 -106.44 27.49
C THR A 182 12.99 -106.72 26.04
N GLU A 183 12.01 -106.62 25.15
CA GLU A 183 12.20 -106.72 23.71
C GLU A 183 13.05 -105.56 23.19
N VAL A 184 14.17 -105.90 22.54
CA VAL A 184 15.02 -104.95 21.83
C VAL A 184 14.76 -105.08 20.33
N LYS A 185 14.40 -103.97 19.69
CA LYS A 185 13.97 -103.89 18.29
C LYS A 185 14.91 -102.99 17.49
N ASN A 186 14.82 -103.09 16.15
CA ASN A 186 15.61 -102.25 15.23
C ASN A 186 14.96 -100.90 14.91
N THR A 187 13.70 -100.70 15.29
CA THR A 187 12.94 -99.44 15.17
C THR A 187 12.05 -99.27 16.40
N PRO A 188 11.74 -98.03 16.84
CA PRO A 188 10.94 -97.75 18.03
C PRO A 188 9.42 -97.92 17.79
N LYS A 189 9.01 -99.08 17.30
CA LYS A 189 7.60 -99.45 17.10
C LYS A 189 7.29 -100.75 17.83
N ALA A 190 6.18 -100.82 18.55
CA ALA A 190 5.76 -101.99 19.31
C ALA A 190 5.54 -103.19 18.38
N SER A 191 4.98 -102.93 17.19
CA SER A 191 4.75 -103.90 16.11
C SER A 191 6.01 -104.37 15.37
N ALA A 192 7.19 -103.76 15.59
CA ALA A 192 8.41 -104.17 14.90
C ALA A 192 8.93 -105.53 15.39
N PRO A 193 9.53 -106.36 14.50
CA PRO A 193 10.09 -107.65 14.90
C PRO A 193 11.20 -107.49 15.95
N VAL A 194 11.20 -108.40 16.93
CA VAL A 194 12.19 -108.43 18.01
C VAL A 194 13.54 -108.85 17.44
N ALA A 195 14.58 -108.06 17.70
CA ALA A 195 15.94 -108.40 17.29
C ALA A 195 16.60 -109.34 18.32
N PHE A 196 16.40 -109.08 19.61
CA PHE A 196 16.76 -109.95 20.73
C PHE A 196 16.04 -109.48 22.01
N TYR A 197 16.17 -110.23 23.10
CA TYR A 197 15.67 -109.86 24.42
C TYR A 197 16.84 -109.46 25.33
N ALA A 198 16.73 -108.29 25.97
CA ALA A 198 17.58 -107.94 27.11
C ALA A 198 16.98 -108.55 28.39
N ASN A 199 17.81 -109.14 29.23
CA ASN A 199 17.37 -109.84 30.45
C ASN A 199 17.28 -108.89 31.65
N VAL A 200 16.62 -109.36 32.72
CA VAL A 200 16.54 -108.60 33.97
C VAL A 200 17.94 -108.40 34.56
N GLY A 201 18.27 -107.16 34.91
CA GLY A 201 19.59 -106.80 35.46
C GLY A 201 20.63 -106.41 34.40
N ASP A 202 20.41 -106.69 33.12
CA ASP A 202 21.29 -106.21 32.05
C ASP A 202 21.36 -104.67 32.08
N ARG A 203 22.55 -104.10 31.92
CA ARG A 203 22.78 -102.65 31.97
C ARG A 203 23.37 -102.16 30.64
N ILE A 204 22.72 -101.16 30.04
CA ILE A 204 23.12 -100.57 28.77
C ILE A 204 23.30 -99.06 28.90
N PHE A 205 24.23 -98.48 28.15
CA PHE A 205 24.29 -97.02 27.98
C PHE A 205 23.44 -96.62 26.77
N TYR A 206 22.44 -95.77 27.00
CA TYR A 206 21.56 -95.22 25.97
C TYR A 206 21.87 -93.75 25.73
N ASP A 207 21.73 -93.31 24.48
CA ASP A 207 22.04 -91.95 24.02
C ASP A 207 20.80 -91.16 23.57
N GLN A 208 19.61 -91.79 23.56
CA GLN A 208 18.33 -91.10 23.29
C GLN A 208 17.18 -91.72 24.09
N VAL A 209 16.21 -90.88 24.48
CA VAL A 209 14.86 -91.28 24.92
C VAL A 209 13.84 -90.79 23.89
N LEU A 210 12.89 -91.64 23.51
CA LEU A 210 11.90 -91.40 22.46
C LEU A 210 10.49 -91.76 22.96
N SER A 211 9.46 -91.11 22.43
CA SER A 211 8.05 -91.47 22.70
C SER A 211 7.36 -91.77 21.36
N GLU A 212 7.19 -93.06 21.05
CA GLU A 212 6.61 -93.53 19.79
C GLU A 212 5.70 -94.76 20.04
N ASP A 213 4.68 -94.93 19.20
CA ASP A 213 3.75 -96.09 19.20
C ASP A 213 3.09 -96.39 20.57
N GLY A 214 2.90 -95.35 21.40
CA GLY A 214 2.33 -95.47 22.75
C GLY A 214 3.30 -95.98 23.83
N TYR A 215 4.62 -95.97 23.58
CA TYR A 215 5.66 -96.35 24.55
C TYR A 215 6.77 -95.30 24.63
N GLN A 216 7.41 -95.22 25.80
CA GLN A 216 8.70 -94.59 25.99
C GLN A 216 9.79 -95.61 25.67
N TRP A 217 10.70 -95.24 24.78
CA TRP A 217 11.82 -96.07 24.32
C TRP A 217 13.14 -95.44 24.72
N ILE A 218 14.14 -96.29 24.97
CA ILE A 218 15.55 -95.88 24.98
C ILE A 218 16.25 -96.39 23.72
N SER A 219 17.15 -95.59 23.14
CA SER A 219 17.97 -95.97 21.99
C SER A 219 19.46 -96.02 22.33
N TYR A 220 20.17 -96.98 21.75
CA TYR A 220 21.61 -97.14 21.91
C TYR A 220 22.24 -97.83 20.70
N LYS A 221 23.56 -97.71 20.53
CA LYS A 221 24.32 -98.56 19.59
C LYS A 221 24.74 -99.85 20.30
N SER A 222 24.34 -101.00 19.73
CA SER A 222 24.79 -102.32 20.20
C SER A 222 26.27 -102.57 19.84
N TYR A 223 26.89 -103.61 20.41
CA TYR A 223 28.30 -103.97 20.18
C TYR A 223 28.66 -104.18 18.70
N SER A 224 27.69 -104.53 17.84
CA SER A 224 27.85 -104.62 16.38
C SER A 224 27.69 -103.29 15.63
N GLY A 225 27.68 -102.16 16.34
CA GLY A 225 27.50 -100.81 15.78
C GLY A 225 26.05 -100.44 15.41
N GLN A 226 25.16 -101.43 15.26
CA GLN A 226 23.76 -101.21 14.87
C GLN A 226 22.96 -100.56 16.01
N ARG A 227 22.19 -99.50 15.68
CA ARG A 227 21.29 -98.82 16.61
C ARG A 227 20.08 -99.70 16.94
N ARG A 228 19.73 -99.79 18.22
CA ARG A 228 18.65 -100.59 18.79
C ARG A 228 17.73 -99.71 19.63
N TYR A 229 16.51 -100.17 19.85
CA TYR A 229 15.47 -99.47 20.62
C TYR A 229 14.81 -100.47 21.57
N ALA A 230 14.63 -100.09 22.84
CA ALA A 230 13.97 -100.92 23.84
C ALA A 230 12.83 -100.14 24.50
N ALA A 231 11.61 -100.71 24.49
CA ALA A 231 10.44 -100.11 25.11
C ALA A 231 10.49 -100.29 26.63
N ILE A 232 10.69 -99.21 27.37
CA ILE A 232 10.88 -99.25 28.83
C ILE A 232 9.58 -99.01 29.60
N GLN A 233 8.68 -98.17 29.08
CA GLN A 233 7.40 -97.85 29.70
C GLN A 233 6.29 -97.75 28.64
N LYS A 234 5.07 -98.19 28.97
CA LYS A 234 3.88 -97.91 28.14
C LYS A 234 3.26 -96.59 28.59
N LEU A 235 2.98 -95.71 27.65
CA LEU A 235 2.40 -94.39 27.90
C LEU A 235 0.87 -94.49 27.90
N THR A 236 0.21 -93.82 28.83
CA THR A 236 -1.26 -93.82 28.98
C THR A 236 -1.82 -92.42 28.73
N PRO A 237 -2.79 -92.25 27.81
CA PRO A 237 -3.40 -90.95 27.55
C PRO A 237 -4.42 -90.59 28.64
N THR A 238 -4.43 -89.32 29.05
CA THR A 238 -5.43 -88.78 29.99
C THR A 238 -6.55 -88.09 29.21
N VAL A 239 -7.81 -88.38 29.55
CA VAL A 239 -8.97 -87.70 28.97
C VAL A 239 -9.14 -86.33 29.64
N VAL A 240 -8.96 -85.26 28.87
CA VAL A 240 -9.30 -83.90 29.31
C VAL A 240 -10.73 -83.60 28.86
N GLN A 241 -11.59 -83.19 29.80
CA GLN A 241 -12.97 -82.85 29.51
C GLN A 241 -13.02 -81.55 28.68
N LYS A 242 -13.76 -81.54 27.56
CA LYS A 242 -13.81 -80.40 26.63
C LYS A 242 -14.82 -79.36 27.11
N LEU A 243 -14.46 -78.08 26.97
CA LEU A 243 -15.34 -76.92 27.10
C LEU A 243 -16.62 -77.10 26.24
N SER A 244 -17.81 -76.94 26.82
CA SER A 244 -19.09 -77.13 26.12
C SER A 244 -20.19 -76.15 26.52
N GLY A 245 -21.10 -75.90 25.58
CA GLY A 245 -22.34 -75.13 25.73
C GLY A 245 -23.18 -75.25 24.47
N SER A 246 -24.47 -74.91 24.54
CA SER A 246 -25.37 -74.95 23.38
C SER A 246 -26.43 -73.85 23.43
N ILE A 247 -26.56 -73.07 22.35
CA ILE A 247 -27.51 -71.96 22.19
C ILE A 247 -28.84 -72.47 21.64
N ASN A 248 -29.89 -72.43 22.44
CA ASN A 248 -31.27 -72.69 22.02
C ASN A 248 -32.05 -71.38 22.03
N ILE A 249 -32.74 -71.07 20.93
CA ILE A 249 -33.48 -69.80 20.77
C ILE A 249 -34.96 -70.14 20.63
N GLN A 250 -35.80 -69.47 21.43
CA GLN A 250 -37.24 -69.73 21.53
C GLN A 250 -38.04 -68.43 21.71
N ASN A 251 -39.37 -68.51 21.65
CA ASN A 251 -40.29 -67.37 21.83
C ASN A 251 -40.00 -66.17 20.90
N VAL A 252 -39.64 -66.46 19.64
CA VAL A 252 -39.25 -65.43 18.67
C VAL A 252 -40.48 -64.66 18.16
N SER A 253 -40.54 -63.38 18.50
CA SER A 253 -41.57 -62.42 18.09
C SER A 253 -40.92 -61.16 17.52
N SER A 254 -41.69 -60.28 16.90
CA SER A 254 -41.19 -58.95 16.50
C SER A 254 -40.74 -58.06 17.68
N GLN A 255 -41.01 -58.46 18.92
CA GLN A 255 -40.66 -57.74 20.15
C GLN A 255 -39.40 -58.28 20.83
N GLY A 256 -38.98 -59.50 20.51
CA GLY A 256 -37.81 -60.12 21.15
C GLY A 256 -37.78 -61.63 21.00
N PHE A 257 -36.81 -62.25 21.65
CA PHE A 257 -36.66 -63.70 21.76
C PHE A 257 -35.94 -64.09 23.05
N GLU A 258 -36.06 -65.36 23.43
CA GLU A 258 -35.33 -65.92 24.56
C GLU A 258 -34.15 -66.77 24.07
N VAL A 259 -33.02 -66.67 24.75
CA VAL A 259 -31.86 -67.54 24.55
C VAL A 259 -31.69 -68.41 25.80
N LEU A 260 -31.83 -69.72 25.62
CA LEU A 260 -31.56 -70.74 26.62
C LEU A 260 -30.21 -71.40 26.31
N VAL A 261 -29.24 -71.23 27.20
CA VAL A 261 -27.92 -71.83 27.12
C VAL A 261 -27.90 -73.10 27.96
N THR A 262 -27.72 -74.25 27.30
CA THR A 262 -27.69 -75.57 27.95
C THR A 262 -26.31 -76.24 27.82
N ASN A 263 -26.12 -77.40 28.46
CA ASN A 263 -24.87 -78.18 28.41
C ASN A 263 -23.61 -77.41 28.84
N VAL A 264 -23.75 -76.47 29.78
CA VAL A 264 -22.68 -75.60 30.26
C VAL A 264 -21.65 -76.40 31.05
N SER A 265 -20.44 -76.54 30.50
CA SER A 265 -19.30 -77.18 31.18
C SER A 265 -17.99 -76.49 30.80
N ASP A 266 -17.22 -76.12 31.82
CA ASP A 266 -15.88 -75.54 31.69
C ASP A 266 -14.97 -76.17 32.76
N PRO A 267 -13.85 -76.83 32.40
CA PRO A 267 -12.90 -77.39 33.36
C PRO A 267 -12.29 -76.35 34.31
N GLU A 268 -12.17 -75.08 33.91
CA GLU A 268 -11.61 -73.99 34.72
C GLU A 268 -12.70 -73.23 35.52
N GLY A 269 -13.98 -73.58 35.29
CA GLY A 269 -15.13 -73.09 36.05
C GLY A 269 -15.73 -71.79 35.51
N VAL A 270 -17.00 -71.86 35.13
CA VAL A 270 -17.77 -70.69 34.65
C VAL A 270 -18.12 -69.75 35.80
N LYS A 271 -17.56 -68.53 35.78
CA LYS A 271 -17.90 -67.42 36.68
C LYS A 271 -19.17 -66.71 36.23
N ALA A 272 -19.35 -66.51 34.92
CA ALA A 272 -20.57 -65.98 34.33
C ALA A 272 -20.76 -66.46 32.88
N VAL A 273 -22.02 -66.60 32.46
CA VAL A 273 -22.39 -66.82 31.06
C VAL A 273 -22.72 -65.47 30.44
N LYS A 274 -22.05 -65.13 29.34
CA LYS A 274 -22.20 -63.87 28.61
C LYS A 274 -22.72 -64.14 27.21
N VAL A 275 -23.79 -63.45 26.81
CA VAL A 275 -24.45 -63.63 25.51
C VAL A 275 -24.48 -62.29 24.78
N PRO A 276 -23.44 -61.95 23.99
CA PRO A 276 -23.50 -60.82 23.06
C PRO A 276 -24.49 -61.09 21.92
N VAL A 277 -25.32 -60.09 21.65
CA VAL A 277 -26.36 -60.10 20.63
C VAL A 277 -26.32 -58.79 19.84
N TRP A 278 -26.51 -58.84 18.53
CA TRP A 278 -26.58 -57.68 17.64
C TRP A 278 -27.33 -58.01 16.34
N THR A 279 -27.83 -57.02 15.62
CA THR A 279 -28.55 -57.22 14.34
C THR A 279 -27.59 -57.33 13.14
N ASP A 280 -28.03 -57.87 12.00
CA ASP A 280 -27.25 -57.76 10.74
C ASP A 280 -27.38 -56.38 10.07
N LYS A 281 -28.09 -55.43 10.68
CA LYS A 281 -28.30 -54.07 10.15
C LYS A 281 -27.22 -53.16 10.73
N ASN A 282 -26.49 -52.47 9.84
CA ASN A 282 -25.40 -51.56 10.20
C ASN A 282 -24.27 -52.23 11.04
N ASP A 283 -23.94 -53.47 10.70
CA ASP A 283 -22.88 -54.29 11.32
C ASP A 283 -23.08 -54.62 12.80
N GLN A 284 -22.29 -54.05 13.73
CA GLN A 284 -22.37 -54.32 15.18
C GLN A 284 -22.73 -53.05 15.97
N ASP A 285 -23.43 -52.12 15.34
CA ASP A 285 -23.70 -50.80 15.91
C ASP A 285 -24.72 -50.82 17.07
N ASP A 286 -25.33 -51.98 17.35
CA ASP A 286 -26.33 -52.22 18.40
C ASP A 286 -25.96 -53.39 19.35
N ILE A 287 -24.68 -53.79 19.41
CA ILE A 287 -24.25 -54.95 20.20
C ILE A 287 -24.47 -54.78 21.71
N ILE A 288 -25.24 -55.69 22.31
CA ILE A 288 -25.52 -55.75 23.76
C ILE A 288 -25.01 -57.07 24.33
N TRP A 289 -24.23 -56.97 25.42
CA TRP A 289 -23.70 -58.11 26.16
C TRP A 289 -24.64 -58.46 27.32
N TYR A 290 -25.51 -59.44 27.12
CA TYR A 290 -26.43 -59.89 28.17
C TYR A 290 -25.75 -60.84 29.16
N ASP A 291 -26.09 -60.69 30.44
CA ASP A 291 -25.77 -61.66 31.50
C ASP A 291 -26.79 -62.79 31.53
N GLY A 292 -26.31 -64.03 31.44
CA GLY A 292 -27.14 -65.22 31.58
C GLY A 292 -27.64 -65.39 33.00
N VAL A 293 -28.96 -65.45 33.19
CA VAL A 293 -29.59 -65.72 34.48
C VAL A 293 -29.67 -67.23 34.68
N LYS A 294 -28.94 -67.76 35.67
CA LYS A 294 -28.91 -69.20 35.97
C LYS A 294 -30.29 -69.69 36.42
N GLN A 295 -30.76 -70.76 35.79
CA GLN A 295 -32.03 -71.43 36.04
C GLN A 295 -31.85 -72.55 37.08
N THR A 296 -32.95 -73.02 37.67
CA THR A 296 -32.94 -74.07 38.72
C THR A 296 -32.45 -75.43 38.23
N ASN A 297 -32.54 -75.70 36.93
CA ASN A 297 -32.01 -76.92 36.30
C ASN A 297 -30.52 -76.83 35.91
N GLY A 298 -29.87 -75.68 36.13
CA GLY A 298 -28.46 -75.45 35.82
C GLY A 298 -28.17 -74.73 34.50
N ASP A 299 -29.16 -74.61 33.61
CA ASP A 299 -29.08 -73.83 32.37
C ASP A 299 -29.03 -72.32 32.65
N TYR A 300 -28.80 -71.50 31.61
CA TYR A 300 -28.85 -70.04 31.73
C TYR A 300 -29.83 -69.46 30.72
N LYS A 301 -30.64 -68.48 31.14
CA LYS A 301 -31.63 -67.81 30.29
C LYS A 301 -31.26 -66.33 30.11
N VAL A 302 -31.38 -65.86 28.87
CA VAL A 302 -31.32 -64.45 28.48
C VAL A 302 -32.63 -64.09 27.78
N ILE A 303 -33.14 -62.89 28.03
CA ILE A 303 -34.31 -62.31 27.34
C ILE A 303 -33.80 -61.13 26.53
N VAL A 304 -33.88 -61.23 25.20
CA VAL A 304 -33.46 -60.19 24.25
C VAL A 304 -34.71 -59.42 23.82
N LYS A 305 -34.69 -58.09 23.91
CA LYS A 305 -35.79 -57.23 23.45
C LYS A 305 -35.38 -56.42 22.23
N THR A 306 -36.20 -56.42 21.17
CA THR A 306 -35.89 -55.61 19.98
C THR A 306 -35.85 -54.11 20.31
N ALA A 307 -36.59 -53.66 21.33
CA ALA A 307 -36.54 -52.27 21.81
C ALA A 307 -35.16 -51.82 22.33
N GLU A 308 -34.35 -52.74 22.86
CA GLU A 308 -32.98 -52.47 23.29
C GLU A 308 -32.02 -52.45 22.06
N HIS A 309 -32.36 -53.23 21.03
CA HIS A 309 -31.73 -53.28 19.71
C HIS A 309 -32.40 -52.33 18.69
N LYS A 310 -32.52 -51.04 19.05
CA LYS A 310 -33.06 -49.94 18.20
C LYS A 310 -34.48 -50.14 17.65
N GLY A 311 -35.21 -51.15 18.13
CA GLY A 311 -36.52 -51.56 17.63
C GLY A 311 -36.46 -52.46 16.38
N GLU A 312 -35.29 -52.93 15.97
CA GLU A 312 -35.06 -53.52 14.66
C GLU A 312 -35.53 -54.97 14.51
N THR A 313 -35.89 -55.33 13.27
CA THR A 313 -36.33 -56.68 12.86
C THR A 313 -35.41 -57.22 11.77
N GLY A 314 -35.42 -58.54 11.54
CA GLY A 314 -34.52 -59.23 10.62
C GLY A 314 -33.57 -60.19 11.34
N ASN A 315 -32.39 -60.43 10.77
CA ASN A 315 -31.44 -61.36 11.37
C ASN A 315 -30.72 -60.74 12.57
N TYR A 316 -30.66 -61.50 13.66
CA TYR A 316 -29.87 -61.24 14.85
C TYR A 316 -28.79 -62.31 14.96
N ASN A 317 -27.59 -61.91 15.36
CA ASN A 317 -26.48 -62.76 15.74
C ASN A 317 -26.50 -62.93 17.25
N VAL A 318 -26.36 -64.17 17.73
CA VAL A 318 -26.36 -64.54 19.15
C VAL A 318 -25.13 -65.39 19.38
N HIS A 319 -24.17 -64.88 20.13
CA HIS A 319 -22.93 -65.59 20.45
C HIS A 319 -22.89 -65.95 21.93
N LEU A 320 -22.15 -67.00 22.28
CA LEU A 320 -22.00 -67.51 23.63
C LEU A 320 -20.55 -67.42 24.09
N TYR A 321 -20.34 -66.78 25.23
CA TYR A 321 -19.05 -66.71 25.91
C TYR A 321 -19.17 -67.13 27.37
N TYR A 322 -18.13 -67.77 27.90
CA TYR A 322 -17.96 -67.94 29.34
C TYR A 322 -16.88 -66.98 29.84
N LEU A 323 -17.16 -66.34 30.96
CA LEU A 323 -16.18 -65.68 31.80
C LEU A 323 -15.65 -66.73 32.78
N GLU A 324 -14.37 -67.05 32.71
CA GLU A 324 -13.66 -67.92 33.66
C GLU A 324 -13.47 -67.20 35.02
N GLN A 325 -13.15 -67.94 36.09
CA GLN A 325 -12.75 -67.33 37.37
C GLN A 325 -11.52 -66.42 37.25
N SER A 326 -10.63 -66.73 36.30
CA SER A 326 -9.44 -65.96 35.91
C SER A 326 -9.77 -64.56 35.35
N GLY A 327 -11.02 -64.29 34.96
CA GLY A 327 -11.43 -63.08 34.26
C GLY A 327 -11.25 -63.14 32.73
N LYS A 328 -10.71 -64.25 32.20
CA LYS A 328 -10.61 -64.51 30.76
C LYS A 328 -11.98 -64.88 30.17
N MET A 329 -12.22 -64.49 28.92
CA MET A 329 -13.42 -64.88 28.18
C MET A 329 -13.12 -65.91 27.09
N GLN A 330 -13.96 -66.94 27.02
CA GLN A 330 -13.87 -68.05 26.07
C GLN A 330 -15.12 -68.07 25.18
N GLY A 331 -14.94 -68.01 23.85
CA GLY A 331 -16.05 -68.15 22.91
C GLY A 331 -16.42 -69.62 22.70
N ILE A 332 -17.72 -69.93 22.71
CA ILE A 332 -18.25 -71.30 22.71
C ILE A 332 -18.98 -71.63 21.41
N GLU A 333 -19.98 -70.81 21.04
CA GLU A 333 -20.86 -71.02 19.88
C GLU A 333 -21.35 -69.65 19.35
N GLY A 334 -21.74 -69.60 18.09
CA GLY A 334 -22.50 -68.49 17.50
C GLY A 334 -23.67 -69.02 16.66
N LYS A 335 -24.82 -68.37 16.76
CA LYS A 335 -26.09 -68.76 16.10
C LYS A 335 -26.81 -67.52 15.60
N LYS A 336 -27.55 -67.64 14.48
CA LYS A 336 -28.44 -66.58 14.00
C LYS A 336 -29.92 -66.92 14.28
N VAL A 337 -30.73 -65.89 14.49
CA VAL A 337 -32.20 -65.98 14.54
C VAL A 337 -32.82 -64.85 13.71
N THR A 338 -33.88 -65.15 12.96
CA THR A 338 -34.61 -64.12 12.20
C THR A 338 -35.84 -63.68 13.00
N VAL A 339 -35.80 -62.45 13.50
CA VAL A 339 -36.92 -61.74 14.12
C VAL A 339 -37.89 -61.27 13.02
N PRO A 340 -39.19 -61.59 13.11
CA PRO A 340 -40.18 -61.22 12.08
C PRO A 340 -40.40 -59.70 12.03
N GLU A 341 -40.84 -59.20 10.88
CA GLU A 341 -41.17 -57.78 10.69
C GLU A 341 -42.38 -57.35 11.54
N LYS A 342 -42.34 -56.13 12.07
CA LYS A 342 -43.44 -55.53 12.83
C LYS A 342 -44.58 -55.17 11.89
N THR A 343 -45.80 -55.58 12.25
CA THR A 343 -47.01 -55.09 11.59
C THR A 343 -47.17 -53.59 11.83
N THR A 344 -46.94 -52.74 10.83
CA THR A 344 -47.02 -51.27 10.97
C THR A 344 -48.30 -50.66 10.40
N GLY A 345 -48.88 -49.71 11.13
CA GLY A 345 -50.13 -49.02 10.78
C GLY A 345 -51.34 -49.68 11.44
N ALA A 346 -52.31 -48.86 11.87
CA ALA A 346 -53.54 -49.34 12.49
C ALA A 346 -54.24 -50.36 11.59
N GLN A 347 -54.52 -51.55 12.11
CA GLN A 347 -55.27 -52.59 11.43
C GLN A 347 -56.75 -52.23 11.46
N ASN A 348 -57.39 -52.31 10.30
CA ASN A 348 -58.84 -52.11 10.18
C ASN A 348 -59.56 -53.41 10.58
N ILE A 349 -59.73 -53.60 11.89
CA ILE A 349 -60.46 -54.73 12.49
C ILE A 349 -61.71 -54.25 13.24
N PRO A 350 -62.73 -55.11 13.41
CA PRO A 350 -63.89 -54.80 14.25
C PRO A 350 -63.49 -54.43 15.69
N GLU A 351 -64.32 -53.65 16.39
CA GLU A 351 -64.08 -53.28 17.81
C GLU A 351 -64.10 -54.48 18.77
N GLN A 352 -64.77 -55.57 18.38
CA GLN A 352 -64.86 -56.85 19.08
C GLN A 352 -65.00 -58.01 18.08
N GLY A 353 -64.48 -59.18 18.40
CA GLY A 353 -64.55 -60.35 17.51
C GLY A 353 -63.50 -61.41 17.81
N SER A 354 -63.16 -62.26 16.84
CA SER A 354 -62.05 -63.21 16.94
C SER A 354 -60.82 -62.73 16.16
N TYR A 355 -59.62 -62.97 16.64
CA TYR A 355 -58.36 -62.59 15.97
C TYR A 355 -57.43 -63.81 15.83
N THR A 356 -56.73 -63.93 14.70
CA THR A 356 -55.72 -64.98 14.48
C THR A 356 -54.35 -64.33 14.31
N PHE A 357 -53.37 -64.74 15.09
CA PHE A 357 -52.04 -64.11 15.09
C PHE A 357 -51.16 -64.64 13.95
N ASN A 358 -50.49 -63.74 13.23
CA ASN A 358 -49.60 -64.09 12.10
C ASN A 358 -48.13 -64.30 12.50
N GLU A 359 -47.81 -64.02 13.77
CA GLU A 359 -46.52 -64.16 14.43
C GLU A 359 -46.75 -64.60 15.89
N VAL A 360 -45.69 -64.90 16.64
CA VAL A 360 -45.77 -65.07 18.09
C VAL A 360 -46.03 -63.70 18.71
N VAL A 361 -47.03 -63.58 19.59
CA VAL A 361 -47.39 -62.31 20.25
C VAL A 361 -47.32 -62.41 21.76
N GLU A 362 -46.94 -61.29 22.40
CA GLU A 362 -46.87 -61.18 23.86
C GLU A 362 -48.22 -60.77 24.45
N VAL A 363 -48.61 -61.39 25.57
CA VAL A 363 -49.82 -61.03 26.33
C VAL A 363 -49.41 -60.30 27.61
N LYS A 364 -50.02 -59.13 27.86
CA LYS A 364 -49.67 -58.21 28.95
C LYS A 364 -50.89 -57.83 29.80
N ASN A 365 -50.66 -57.34 31.02
CA ASN A 365 -51.73 -56.86 31.92
C ASN A 365 -52.14 -55.41 31.68
N GLU A 366 -51.34 -54.64 30.94
CA GLU A 366 -51.60 -53.25 30.57
C GLU A 366 -51.30 -53.04 29.08
N PRO A 367 -51.96 -52.10 28.39
CA PRO A 367 -51.69 -51.76 26.98
C PRO A 367 -50.45 -50.87 26.88
N LYS A 368 -49.31 -51.42 27.33
CA LYS A 368 -48.02 -50.75 27.41
C LYS A 368 -46.93 -51.76 27.09
N MET A 369 -46.03 -51.45 26.15
CA MET A 369 -44.95 -52.34 25.73
C MET A 369 -43.98 -52.63 26.86
N SER A 370 -43.79 -51.69 27.79
CA SER A 370 -42.96 -51.87 28.99
C SER A 370 -43.60 -52.76 30.08
N ALA A 371 -44.86 -53.20 29.92
CA ALA A 371 -45.49 -54.08 30.89
C ALA A 371 -44.92 -55.51 30.78
N PRO A 372 -44.81 -56.27 31.89
CA PRO A 372 -44.36 -57.65 31.88
C PRO A 372 -45.13 -58.52 30.89
N THR A 373 -44.42 -59.40 30.20
CA THR A 373 -45.01 -60.44 29.36
C THR A 373 -45.43 -61.60 30.25
N GLU A 374 -46.73 -61.87 30.26
CA GLU A 374 -47.38 -62.83 31.16
C GLU A 374 -47.32 -64.24 30.57
N PHE A 375 -47.52 -64.33 29.26
CA PHE A 375 -47.34 -65.50 28.40
C PHE A 375 -47.38 -65.05 26.94
N THR A 376 -47.09 -65.97 26.01
CA THR A 376 -47.18 -65.74 24.56
C THR A 376 -48.32 -66.52 23.95
N PHE A 377 -48.83 -66.05 22.80
CA PHE A 377 -49.60 -66.87 21.87
C PHE A 377 -48.75 -67.22 20.65
N GLU A 378 -48.79 -68.48 20.25
CA GLU A 378 -48.07 -68.98 19.08
C GLU A 378 -48.64 -68.43 17.76
N LYS A 379 -47.79 -68.41 16.73
CA LYS A 379 -48.23 -68.09 15.37
C LYS A 379 -49.34 -69.05 14.92
N GLY A 380 -50.43 -68.49 14.40
CA GLY A 380 -51.63 -69.23 13.99
C GLY A 380 -52.62 -69.49 15.12
N PHE A 381 -52.30 -69.13 16.37
CA PHE A 381 -53.27 -69.19 17.47
C PHE A 381 -54.44 -68.25 17.18
N LYS A 382 -55.67 -68.74 17.40
CA LYS A 382 -56.92 -67.97 17.23
C LYS A 382 -57.47 -67.59 18.60
N LEU A 383 -57.40 -66.31 18.95
CA LEU A 383 -58.14 -65.74 20.07
C LEU A 383 -59.64 -65.74 19.71
N GLY A 384 -60.41 -66.56 20.42
CA GLY A 384 -61.83 -66.77 20.12
C GLY A 384 -62.71 -65.53 20.28
N TYR A 385 -62.37 -64.65 21.24
CA TYR A 385 -63.09 -63.39 21.47
C TYR A 385 -62.17 -62.33 22.11
N TYR A 386 -62.19 -61.11 21.57
CA TYR A 386 -61.70 -59.86 22.17
C TYR A 386 -62.84 -58.85 22.25
N ASP A 387 -62.83 -58.00 23.27
CA ASP A 387 -63.94 -57.09 23.61
C ASP A 387 -63.61 -55.61 23.39
N LYS A 388 -62.35 -55.27 23.09
CA LYS A 388 -61.90 -53.90 22.79
C LYS A 388 -60.76 -53.88 21.78
N VAL A 389 -60.75 -52.87 20.93
CA VAL A 389 -59.58 -52.35 20.23
C VAL A 389 -59.26 -50.97 20.82
N LEU A 390 -57.98 -50.67 21.07
CA LEU A 390 -57.56 -49.35 21.56
C LEU A 390 -56.13 -49.01 21.11
N GLU A 391 -55.79 -47.74 21.14
CA GLU A 391 -54.46 -47.23 20.80
C GLU A 391 -53.77 -46.68 22.07
N ALA A 392 -52.56 -47.15 22.33
CA ALA A 392 -51.76 -46.76 23.50
C ALA A 392 -50.27 -47.09 23.26
N ASP A 393 -49.35 -46.32 23.84
CA ASP A 393 -47.91 -46.57 23.77
C ASP A 393 -47.36 -46.78 22.34
N ASN A 394 -47.86 -45.97 21.40
CA ASN A 394 -47.63 -46.05 19.94
C ASN A 394 -47.97 -47.42 19.30
N HIS A 395 -48.89 -48.18 19.89
CA HIS A 395 -49.36 -49.46 19.38
C HIS A 395 -50.89 -49.52 19.36
N GLN A 396 -51.44 -50.27 18.41
CA GLN A 396 -52.82 -50.72 18.42
C GLN A 396 -52.88 -52.04 19.19
N TRP A 397 -53.78 -52.14 20.16
CA TRP A 397 -53.96 -53.28 21.03
C TRP A 397 -55.36 -53.87 20.87
N ILE A 398 -55.45 -55.19 20.97
CA ILE A 398 -56.72 -55.86 21.32
C ILE A 398 -56.71 -56.25 22.79
N SER A 399 -57.87 -56.19 23.43
CA SER A 399 -58.06 -56.59 24.82
C SER A 399 -59.11 -57.69 24.93
N TYR A 400 -58.91 -58.62 25.87
CA TYR A 400 -59.89 -59.65 26.21
C TYR A 400 -59.86 -59.98 27.71
N VAL A 401 -60.91 -60.64 28.19
CA VAL A 401 -60.94 -61.20 29.55
C VAL A 401 -60.51 -62.67 29.47
N SER A 402 -59.43 -63.02 30.16
CA SER A 402 -58.92 -64.39 30.23
C SER A 402 -59.83 -65.30 31.07
N TYR A 403 -59.69 -66.62 30.95
CA TYR A 403 -60.50 -67.60 31.71
C TYR A 403 -60.45 -67.39 33.23
N GLY A 404 -59.34 -66.87 33.76
CA GLY A 404 -59.19 -66.50 35.17
C GLY A 404 -59.76 -65.12 35.54
N GLY A 405 -60.56 -64.48 34.70
CA GLY A 405 -61.18 -63.17 34.93
C GLY A 405 -60.27 -61.95 34.77
N VAL A 406 -58.96 -62.15 34.58
CA VAL A 406 -57.99 -61.05 34.39
C VAL A 406 -58.09 -60.49 32.97
N ARG A 407 -58.20 -59.16 32.84
CA ARG A 407 -58.13 -58.47 31.54
C ARG A 407 -56.70 -58.48 31.03
N ARG A 408 -56.52 -58.82 29.76
CA ARG A 408 -55.23 -58.95 29.07
C ARG A 408 -55.24 -58.11 27.80
N TYR A 409 -54.07 -57.62 27.43
CA TYR A 409 -53.82 -56.76 26.27
C TYR A 409 -52.76 -57.40 25.38
N ILE A 410 -52.95 -57.31 24.06
CA ILE A 410 -52.07 -57.90 23.05
C ILE A 410 -51.81 -56.82 21.99
N PRO A 411 -50.55 -56.46 21.70
CA PRO A 411 -50.24 -55.51 20.64
C PRO A 411 -50.41 -56.22 19.29
N ILE A 412 -51.13 -55.61 18.36
CA ILE A 412 -51.40 -56.17 17.02
C ILE A 412 -50.80 -55.34 15.89
N ALA A 413 -50.45 -54.09 16.14
CA ALA A 413 -49.66 -53.27 15.22
C ALA A 413 -48.92 -52.14 15.94
N THR A 414 -47.78 -51.73 15.40
CA THR A 414 -47.10 -50.48 15.77
C THR A 414 -47.69 -49.35 14.93
N LEU A 415 -48.14 -48.27 15.56
CA LEU A 415 -48.70 -47.11 14.87
C LEU A 415 -47.57 -46.30 14.21
N LYS A 416 -47.87 -45.66 13.08
CA LYS A 416 -46.95 -44.69 12.47
C LYS A 416 -47.01 -43.40 13.28
N THR A 417 -46.00 -43.17 14.12
CA THR A 417 -45.80 -41.88 14.79
C THR A 417 -45.74 -40.79 13.74
N GLN A 418 -46.62 -39.78 13.85
CA GLN A 418 -46.51 -38.61 13.00
C GLN A 418 -45.26 -37.84 13.43
N ALA A 419 -44.42 -37.44 12.47
CA ALA A 419 -43.25 -36.62 12.80
C ALA A 419 -43.73 -35.30 13.42
N PRO A 420 -43.09 -34.81 14.50
CA PRO A 420 -43.44 -33.53 15.08
C PRO A 420 -43.25 -32.42 14.05
N THR A 421 -44.14 -31.43 14.06
CA THR A 421 -44.06 -30.27 13.18
C THR A 421 -43.78 -29.01 13.97
N GLY A 422 -43.07 -28.09 13.34
CA GLY A 422 -42.85 -26.73 13.83
C GLY A 422 -42.21 -25.90 12.73
N LYS A 423 -42.33 -24.59 12.83
CA LYS A 423 -41.60 -23.60 12.04
C LYS A 423 -40.80 -22.73 12.98
N VAL A 424 -39.63 -22.29 12.52
CA VAL A 424 -38.76 -21.36 13.24
C VAL A 424 -38.56 -20.12 12.38
N ASP A 425 -38.95 -18.96 12.91
CA ASP A 425 -38.60 -17.64 12.42
C ASP A 425 -37.53 -17.03 13.34
N ILE A 426 -36.61 -16.23 12.78
CA ILE A 426 -35.50 -15.63 13.54
C ILE A 426 -35.43 -14.13 13.24
N GLN A 427 -35.51 -13.33 14.30
CA GLN A 427 -35.54 -11.87 14.21
C GLN A 427 -34.28 -11.31 14.85
N ASN A 428 -33.32 -10.93 14.00
CA ASN A 428 -32.02 -10.39 14.43
C ASN A 428 -32.17 -8.92 14.88
N HIS A 429 -31.57 -8.59 16.02
CA HIS A 429 -31.56 -7.24 16.58
C HIS A 429 -30.27 -6.48 16.26
N ALA A 430 -30.33 -5.15 16.26
CA ALA A 430 -29.20 -4.29 15.91
C ALA A 430 -28.01 -4.39 16.88
N ASN A 431 -28.23 -4.78 18.14
CA ASN A 431 -27.15 -5.03 19.11
C ASN A 431 -26.46 -6.39 18.87
N GLY A 432 -27.05 -7.29 18.08
CA GLY A 432 -26.55 -8.64 17.80
C GLY A 432 -27.20 -9.75 18.62
N ASP A 433 -28.12 -9.42 19.53
CA ASP A 433 -29.08 -10.40 20.07
C ASP A 433 -30.05 -10.83 18.96
N PHE A 434 -30.80 -11.92 19.18
CA PHE A 434 -31.87 -12.30 18.28
C PHE A 434 -32.99 -13.04 19.00
N ASP A 435 -34.21 -12.90 18.49
CA ASP A 435 -35.36 -13.66 18.96
C ASP A 435 -35.60 -14.87 18.05
N VAL A 436 -35.83 -16.04 18.66
CA VAL A 436 -36.26 -17.26 17.96
C VAL A 436 -37.73 -17.49 18.26
N ILE A 437 -38.56 -17.52 17.21
CA ILE A 437 -40.01 -17.63 17.31
C ILE A 437 -40.45 -18.95 16.67
N VAL A 438 -41.15 -19.78 17.45
CA VAL A 438 -41.60 -21.11 17.04
C VAL A 438 -43.11 -21.12 16.86
N SER A 439 -43.58 -21.51 15.67
CA SER A 439 -44.98 -21.61 15.28
C SER A 439 -45.33 -22.98 14.68
N ASP A 440 -46.60 -23.24 14.37
CA ASP A 440 -47.11 -24.52 13.82
C ASP A 440 -46.68 -25.78 14.60
N VAL A 441 -46.64 -25.61 15.93
CA VAL A 441 -46.15 -26.58 16.93
C VAL A 441 -47.13 -27.73 17.10
N SER A 442 -46.73 -28.95 16.73
CA SER A 442 -47.53 -30.18 16.88
C SER A 442 -46.66 -31.42 17.13
N ASP A 443 -47.11 -32.32 18.00
CA ASP A 443 -46.56 -33.65 18.22
C ASP A 443 -47.70 -34.61 18.60
N SER A 444 -47.76 -35.79 17.96
CA SER A 444 -48.77 -36.81 18.25
C SER A 444 -48.67 -37.40 19.67
N ASN A 445 -47.51 -37.29 20.33
CA ASN A 445 -47.30 -37.76 21.71
C ASN A 445 -47.56 -36.67 22.76
N GLY A 446 -47.93 -35.46 22.32
CA GLY A 446 -48.11 -34.29 23.17
C GLY A 446 -46.79 -33.58 23.53
N ILE A 447 -46.89 -32.30 23.89
CA ILE A 447 -45.73 -31.44 24.15
C ILE A 447 -45.82 -30.90 25.58
N LYS A 448 -44.81 -31.22 26.39
CA LYS A 448 -44.61 -30.72 27.75
C LYS A 448 -43.84 -29.38 27.75
N ALA A 449 -42.81 -29.27 26.91
CA ALA A 449 -42.02 -28.05 26.75
C ALA A 449 -41.43 -27.97 25.34
N VAL A 450 -41.22 -26.74 24.86
CA VAL A 450 -40.47 -26.45 23.63
C VAL A 450 -39.07 -26.01 24.03
N LYS A 451 -38.05 -26.67 23.48
CA LYS A 451 -36.63 -26.45 23.81
C LYS A 451 -35.88 -26.04 22.54
N VAL A 452 -35.06 -25.00 22.65
CA VAL A 452 -34.31 -24.43 21.52
C VAL A 452 -32.83 -24.36 21.92
N PRO A 453 -32.02 -25.38 21.63
CA PRO A 453 -30.58 -25.27 21.73
C PRO A 453 -30.01 -24.37 20.63
N VAL A 454 -29.13 -23.47 21.05
CA VAL A 454 -28.46 -22.47 20.21
C VAL A 454 -26.98 -22.46 20.54
N TRP A 455 -26.14 -22.33 19.53
CA TRP A 455 -24.68 -22.25 19.66
C TRP A 455 -24.05 -21.65 18.41
N THR A 456 -22.84 -21.10 18.52
CA THR A 456 -22.09 -20.56 17.39
C THR A 456 -21.50 -21.67 16.52
N VAL A 457 -21.34 -21.45 15.21
CA VAL A 457 -20.62 -22.39 14.34
C VAL A 457 -19.11 -22.41 14.63
N LYS A 458 -18.60 -21.36 15.28
CA LYS A 458 -17.21 -21.21 15.67
C LYS A 458 -16.92 -22.14 16.85
N ASN A 459 -15.81 -22.87 16.81
CA ASN A 459 -15.41 -23.83 17.86
C ASN A 459 -16.45 -24.94 18.17
N ASP A 460 -17.22 -25.36 17.14
CA ASP A 460 -18.19 -26.45 17.14
C ASP A 460 -19.44 -26.28 18.04
N GLN A 461 -19.35 -26.60 19.34
CA GLN A 461 -20.46 -26.57 20.32
C GLN A 461 -19.98 -26.08 21.69
N ASP A 462 -18.88 -25.32 21.73
CA ASP A 462 -18.24 -24.91 22.98
C ASP A 462 -19.01 -23.82 23.76
N ASP A 463 -20.08 -23.26 23.19
CA ASP A 463 -20.96 -22.24 23.75
C ASP A 463 -22.46 -22.63 23.74
N ILE A 464 -22.79 -23.93 23.64
CA ILE A 464 -24.18 -24.38 23.50
C ILE A 464 -25.05 -24.10 24.74
N ILE A 465 -26.16 -23.40 24.52
CA ILE A 465 -27.18 -23.09 25.54
C ILE A 465 -28.52 -23.67 25.10
N TRP A 466 -29.16 -24.42 25.99
CA TRP A 466 -30.51 -24.95 25.81
C TRP A 466 -31.54 -23.99 26.40
N TYR A 467 -32.26 -23.26 25.55
CA TYR A 467 -33.28 -22.32 25.98
C TYR A 467 -34.65 -22.98 26.12
N ASP A 468 -35.38 -22.59 27.17
CA ASP A 468 -36.78 -22.94 27.39
C ASP A 468 -37.67 -21.89 26.72
N ALA A 469 -38.38 -22.28 25.66
CA ALA A 469 -39.17 -21.32 24.89
C ALA A 469 -40.46 -20.96 25.62
N VAL A 470 -40.69 -19.66 25.83
CA VAL A 470 -41.84 -19.15 26.57
C VAL A 470 -43.05 -19.07 25.63
N LYS A 471 -44.16 -19.71 26.01
CA LYS A 471 -45.40 -19.68 25.24
C LYS A 471 -46.02 -18.27 25.26
N GLN A 472 -46.33 -17.75 24.08
CA GLN A 472 -46.93 -16.44 23.86
C GLN A 472 -48.47 -16.55 23.80
N SER A 473 -49.16 -15.41 23.90
CA SER A 473 -50.64 -15.35 23.91
C SER A 473 -51.29 -15.73 22.58
N ASP A 474 -50.57 -15.65 21.47
CA ASP A 474 -51.00 -16.08 20.13
C ASP A 474 -50.80 -17.59 19.88
N GLY A 475 -50.20 -18.30 20.84
CA GLY A 475 -49.91 -19.73 20.74
C GLY A 475 -48.51 -20.07 20.21
N THR A 476 -47.73 -19.10 19.75
CA THR A 476 -46.31 -19.27 19.41
C THR A 476 -45.46 -19.47 20.66
N TYR A 477 -44.19 -19.83 20.50
CA TYR A 477 -43.20 -19.85 21.59
C TYR A 477 -42.02 -18.96 21.21
N LYS A 478 -41.47 -18.24 22.18
CA LYS A 478 -40.38 -17.28 21.96
C LYS A 478 -39.19 -17.57 22.88
N VAL A 479 -38.00 -17.48 22.31
CA VAL A 479 -36.71 -17.41 23.02
C VAL A 479 -36.05 -16.08 22.67
N ASN A 480 -35.47 -15.42 23.65
CA ASN A 480 -34.57 -14.29 23.45
C ASN A 480 -33.13 -14.79 23.66
N VAL A 481 -32.33 -14.80 22.60
CA VAL A 481 -30.93 -15.23 22.63
C VAL A 481 -30.05 -14.00 22.79
N LYS A 482 -29.25 -13.95 23.86
CA LYS A 482 -28.33 -12.83 24.08
C LYS A 482 -26.93 -13.14 23.57
N LEU A 483 -26.38 -12.23 22.79
CA LEU A 483 -25.01 -12.32 22.27
C LEU A 483 -23.97 -12.43 23.40
N SER A 484 -24.24 -11.81 24.55
CA SER A 484 -23.37 -11.88 25.74
C SER A 484 -23.32 -13.25 26.41
N GLU A 485 -24.36 -14.08 26.26
CA GLU A 485 -24.40 -15.45 26.78
C GLU A 485 -23.61 -16.41 25.87
N HIS A 486 -23.48 -16.06 24.58
CA HIS A 486 -22.69 -16.74 23.55
C HIS A 486 -21.31 -16.10 23.32
N LYS A 487 -20.59 -15.83 24.42
CA LYS A 487 -19.20 -15.29 24.44
C LYS A 487 -18.98 -13.97 23.67
N ASN A 488 -20.05 -13.28 23.27
CA ASN A 488 -20.05 -12.15 22.33
C ASN A 488 -19.59 -12.48 20.90
N GLU A 489 -19.67 -13.75 20.50
CA GLU A 489 -19.19 -14.20 19.20
C GLU A 489 -20.21 -13.93 18.08
N ARG A 490 -19.75 -13.38 16.96
CA ARG A 490 -20.58 -13.00 15.80
C ARG A 490 -20.25 -13.91 14.61
N GLY A 491 -21.19 -14.02 13.67
CA GLY A 491 -21.14 -14.96 12.57
C GLY A 491 -22.35 -15.90 12.58
N ASP A 492 -22.17 -17.12 12.07
CA ASP A 492 -23.25 -18.10 11.99
C ASP A 492 -23.53 -18.79 13.33
N TYR A 493 -24.81 -18.91 13.65
CA TYR A 493 -25.37 -19.64 14.78
C TYR A 493 -26.20 -20.81 14.26
N ASN A 494 -26.07 -21.97 14.89
CA ASN A 494 -27.00 -23.08 14.71
C ASN A 494 -28.15 -22.92 15.71
N VAL A 495 -29.38 -23.09 15.24
CA VAL A 495 -30.61 -23.00 16.04
C VAL A 495 -31.43 -24.26 15.76
N HIS A 496 -31.54 -25.14 16.74
CA HIS A 496 -32.32 -26.38 16.60
C HIS A 496 -33.61 -26.32 17.43
N LEU A 497 -34.59 -27.13 17.04
CA LEU A 497 -35.89 -27.21 17.70
C LEU A 497 -36.14 -28.63 18.20
N TYR A 498 -36.44 -28.75 19.49
CA TYR A 498 -36.84 -29.99 20.13
C TYR A 498 -38.12 -29.82 20.94
N TYR A 499 -38.93 -30.87 21.01
CA TYR A 499 -40.04 -30.98 21.95
C TYR A 499 -39.69 -31.98 23.05
N GLN A 500 -40.02 -31.61 24.29
CA GLN A 500 -40.03 -32.54 25.41
C GLN A 500 -41.42 -33.17 25.49
N GLU A 501 -41.50 -34.50 25.38
CA GLU A 501 -42.74 -35.27 25.54
C GLU A 501 -43.14 -35.34 27.04
N PRO A 502 -44.40 -35.67 27.39
CA PRO A 502 -44.85 -35.78 28.79
C PRO A 502 -44.06 -36.78 29.64
N ASP A 503 -43.54 -37.84 29.02
CA ASP A 503 -42.69 -38.86 29.67
C ASP A 503 -41.23 -38.42 29.85
N GLY A 504 -40.87 -37.23 29.36
CA GLY A 504 -39.56 -36.61 29.48
C GLY A 504 -38.62 -36.85 28.29
N LYS A 505 -38.99 -37.66 27.29
CA LYS A 505 -38.17 -37.86 26.08
C LYS A 505 -38.06 -36.57 25.26
N MET A 506 -36.98 -36.48 24.47
CA MET A 506 -36.72 -35.37 23.56
C MET A 506 -36.90 -35.80 22.11
N ARG A 507 -37.80 -35.11 21.39
CA ARG A 507 -38.02 -35.27 19.94
C ARG A 507 -37.34 -34.13 19.19
N GLY A 508 -36.43 -34.44 18.28
CA GLY A 508 -35.93 -33.47 17.31
C GLY A 508 -36.99 -33.14 16.27
N VAL A 509 -37.17 -31.86 15.98
CA VAL A 509 -38.18 -31.35 15.02
C VAL A 509 -37.50 -30.86 13.75
N LEU A 510 -36.57 -29.91 13.89
CA LEU A 510 -35.76 -29.36 12.79
C LEU A 510 -34.48 -28.70 13.31
N GLY A 511 -33.57 -28.36 12.38
CA GLY A 511 -32.45 -27.46 12.61
C GLY A 511 -32.41 -26.37 11.53
N THR A 512 -31.99 -25.17 11.91
CA THR A 512 -31.78 -24.02 11.01
C THR A 512 -30.54 -23.24 11.45
N LYS A 513 -30.19 -22.18 10.72
CA LYS A 513 -29.12 -21.25 11.08
C LYS A 513 -29.59 -19.80 10.97
N THR A 514 -28.96 -18.92 11.73
CA THR A 514 -28.99 -17.46 11.53
C THR A 514 -27.56 -16.93 11.48
N THR A 515 -27.34 -15.82 10.79
CA THR A 515 -26.05 -15.10 10.82
C THR A 515 -26.23 -13.82 11.60
N VAL A 516 -25.62 -13.75 12.79
CA VAL A 516 -25.48 -12.50 13.54
C VAL A 516 -24.39 -11.70 12.85
N ALA A 517 -24.76 -10.59 12.22
CA ALA A 517 -23.83 -9.76 11.47
C ALA A 517 -22.62 -9.35 12.33
N GLU A 518 -21.43 -9.45 11.73
CA GLU A 518 -20.21 -8.89 12.31
C GLU A 518 -20.45 -7.42 12.68
N ALA A 519 -19.92 -7.00 13.83
CA ALA A 519 -19.95 -5.60 14.18
C ALA A 519 -19.16 -4.85 13.11
N LYS A 520 -19.84 -3.97 12.35
CA LYS A 520 -19.17 -3.02 11.45
C LYS A 520 -18.35 -2.08 12.32
N ALA A 521 -17.12 -2.51 12.61
CA ALA A 521 -16.25 -1.83 13.53
C ALA A 521 -15.98 -0.44 12.93
N SER A 522 -16.47 0.61 13.59
CA SER A 522 -16.43 1.96 13.07
C SER A 522 -15.18 2.65 13.59
N VAL A 523 -14.32 3.09 12.67
CA VAL A 523 -13.23 4.02 12.96
C VAL A 523 -13.57 5.38 12.39
N THR A 524 -13.55 6.41 13.23
CA THR A 524 -13.65 7.80 12.80
C THR A 524 -12.37 8.53 13.13
N GLY A 525 -12.00 9.46 12.26
CA GLY A 525 -10.88 10.36 12.46
C GLY A 525 -10.87 11.40 11.36
N LYS A 526 -10.45 12.62 11.68
CA LYS A 526 -10.21 13.71 10.74
C LYS A 526 -8.79 14.23 10.98
N VAL A 527 -8.04 14.44 9.91
CA VAL A 527 -6.69 14.98 9.95
C VAL A 527 -6.70 16.38 9.35
N ASP A 528 -6.32 17.36 10.16
CA ASP A 528 -6.03 18.73 9.74
C ASP A 528 -4.53 18.98 9.86
N ILE A 529 -3.93 19.67 8.88
CA ILE A 529 -2.49 19.92 8.85
C ILE A 529 -2.23 21.42 8.82
N LYS A 530 -1.33 21.89 9.68
CA LYS A 530 -0.94 23.30 9.78
C LYS A 530 0.56 23.45 9.50
N ASN A 531 0.89 23.94 8.31
CA ASN A 531 2.27 24.18 7.90
C ASN A 531 2.84 25.43 8.59
N HIS A 532 4.13 25.38 8.95
CA HIS A 532 4.88 26.49 9.55
C HIS A 532 5.89 27.08 8.56
N ALA A 533 6.26 28.35 8.74
CA ALA A 533 7.11 29.08 7.80
C ALA A 533 8.55 28.52 7.68
N ASN A 534 9.05 27.83 8.72
CA ASN A 534 10.33 27.13 8.66
C ASN A 534 10.27 25.83 7.85
N GLY A 535 9.07 25.29 7.60
CA GLY A 535 8.81 24.04 6.90
C GLY A 535 8.46 22.86 7.80
N ASP A 536 8.46 23.03 9.12
CA ASP A 536 7.81 22.09 10.04
C ASP A 536 6.28 22.14 9.85
N PHE A 537 5.55 21.15 10.35
CA PHE A 537 4.09 21.21 10.37
C PHE A 537 3.50 20.45 11.56
N ASP A 538 2.35 20.94 12.03
CA ASP A 538 1.55 20.25 13.02
C ASP A 538 0.48 19.39 12.32
N VAL A 539 0.35 18.13 12.71
CA VAL A 539 -0.75 17.24 12.33
C VAL A 539 -1.71 17.15 13.51
N ILE A 540 -2.97 17.53 13.29
CA ILE A 540 -4.02 17.60 14.31
C ILE A 540 -5.07 16.56 13.95
N VAL A 541 -5.30 15.60 14.85
CA VAL A 541 -6.28 14.53 14.67
C VAL A 541 -7.49 14.80 15.56
N SER A 542 -8.65 14.94 14.94
CA SER A 542 -9.95 15.20 15.60
C SER A 542 -10.98 14.11 15.26
N ASN A 543 -12.14 14.15 15.93
CA ASN A 543 -13.22 13.15 15.77
C ASN A 543 -12.74 11.68 15.95
N VAL A 544 -11.89 11.46 16.95
CA VAL A 544 -11.19 10.19 17.18
C VAL A 544 -12.10 9.17 17.87
N SER A 545 -12.46 8.11 17.17
CA SER A 545 -13.22 6.98 17.73
C SER A 545 -12.85 5.66 17.06
N ASP A 546 -12.81 4.59 17.85
CA ASP A 546 -12.77 3.20 17.39
C ASP A 546 -13.72 2.39 18.27
N SER A 547 -14.62 1.62 17.67
CA SER A 547 -15.51 0.69 18.39
C SER A 547 -14.77 -0.36 19.23
N ASN A 548 -13.50 -0.63 18.91
CA ASN A 548 -12.65 -1.61 19.61
C ASN A 548 -11.79 -0.95 20.72
N GLY A 549 -11.90 0.36 20.90
CA GLY A 549 -11.08 1.15 21.82
C GLY A 549 -9.72 1.55 21.22
N ILE A 550 -9.14 2.64 21.74
CA ILE A 550 -7.88 3.20 21.26
C ILE A 550 -6.88 3.25 22.41
N LYS A 551 -5.76 2.54 22.25
CA LYS A 551 -4.60 2.57 23.15
C LYS A 551 -3.66 3.73 22.80
N ALA A 552 -3.44 3.98 21.50
CA ALA A 552 -2.62 5.09 21.02
C ALA A 552 -3.07 5.55 19.62
N VAL A 553 -2.90 6.84 19.34
CA VAL A 553 -3.01 7.42 17.99
C VAL A 553 -1.61 7.46 17.39
N LYS A 554 -1.43 6.89 16.20
CA LYS A 554 -0.15 6.79 15.49
C LYS A 554 -0.26 7.46 14.13
N VAL A 555 0.69 8.33 13.82
CA VAL A 555 0.72 9.13 12.58
C VAL A 555 2.05 8.90 11.87
N PRO A 556 2.14 7.92 10.95
CA PRO A 556 3.29 7.79 10.06
C PRO A 556 3.30 8.90 9.01
N VAL A 557 4.46 9.51 8.85
CA VAL A 557 4.73 10.62 7.93
C VAL A 557 6.02 10.33 7.16
N TRP A 558 6.04 10.66 5.87
CA TRP A 558 7.20 10.51 4.99
C TRP A 558 7.07 11.38 3.75
N THR A 559 8.19 11.72 3.12
CA THR A 559 8.20 12.49 1.87
C THR A 559 7.76 11.64 0.68
N VAL A 560 7.15 12.23 -0.35
CA VAL A 560 6.85 11.53 -1.62
C VAL A 560 8.12 11.22 -2.42
N LYS A 561 9.22 11.90 -2.11
CA LYS A 561 10.53 11.72 -2.73
C LYS A 561 11.13 10.40 -2.23
N ASN A 562 11.69 9.60 -3.13
CA ASN A 562 12.32 8.30 -2.79
C ASN A 562 11.38 7.30 -2.03
N ASP A 563 10.08 7.34 -2.34
CA ASP A 563 9.01 6.45 -1.83
C ASP A 563 8.70 6.51 -0.33
N GLN A 564 9.49 5.85 0.53
CA GLN A 564 9.28 5.73 2.00
C GLN A 564 10.63 5.70 2.74
N ASP A 565 11.70 6.23 2.13
CA ASP A 565 13.06 6.12 2.66
C ASP A 565 13.32 6.99 3.91
N ASP A 566 12.36 7.82 4.32
CA ASP A 566 12.38 8.72 5.48
C ASP A 566 11.15 8.58 6.40
N ILE A 567 10.46 7.43 6.37
CA ILE A 567 9.23 7.22 7.16
C ILE A 567 9.47 7.23 8.68
N ILE A 568 8.75 8.11 9.38
CA ILE A 568 8.76 8.23 10.84
C ILE A 568 7.34 8.04 11.36
N TRP A 569 7.19 7.14 12.35
CA TRP A 569 5.94 6.91 13.06
C TRP A 569 5.89 7.80 14.30
N TYR A 570 5.04 8.82 14.26
CA TYR A 570 4.84 9.73 15.39
C TYR A 570 3.70 9.27 16.30
N ASP A 571 3.89 9.50 17.60
CA ASP A 571 2.87 9.25 18.62
C ASP A 571 2.05 10.53 18.85
N GLY A 572 0.73 10.42 18.67
CA GLY A 572 -0.19 11.54 18.91
C GLY A 572 -0.27 11.90 20.38
N VAL A 573 0.07 13.13 20.73
CA VAL A 573 -0.07 13.65 22.10
C VAL A 573 -1.51 14.14 22.28
N LYS A 574 -2.26 13.51 23.19
CA LYS A 574 -3.64 13.91 23.48
C LYS A 574 -3.68 15.32 24.09
N GLN A 575 -4.51 16.18 23.53
CA GLN A 575 -4.76 17.55 23.95
C GLN A 575 -5.96 17.61 24.91
N SER A 576 -6.12 18.74 25.62
CA SER A 576 -7.21 18.94 26.60
C SER A 576 -8.61 19.00 25.98
N ASP A 577 -8.72 19.34 24.70
CA ASP A 577 -9.96 19.34 23.92
C ASP A 577 -10.33 17.95 23.34
N GLY A 578 -9.53 16.92 23.63
CA GLY A 578 -9.72 15.56 23.13
C GLY A 578 -9.13 15.28 21.74
N THR A 579 -8.57 16.28 21.06
CA THR A 579 -7.77 16.06 19.84
C THR A 579 -6.41 15.43 20.16
N TYR A 580 -5.70 14.97 19.13
CA TYR A 580 -4.31 14.51 19.25
C TYR A 580 -3.43 15.34 18.34
N LYS A 581 -2.29 15.80 18.85
CA LYS A 581 -1.34 16.62 18.12
C LYS A 581 -0.03 15.86 17.90
N VAL A 582 0.49 15.94 16.69
CA VAL A 582 1.86 15.57 16.32
C VAL A 582 2.56 16.81 15.78
N ASN A 583 3.81 17.02 16.17
CA ASN A 583 4.69 18.03 15.59
C ASN A 583 5.73 17.31 14.72
N VAL A 584 5.69 17.56 13.41
CA VAL A 584 6.61 16.97 12.42
C VAL A 584 7.69 17.99 12.11
N LYS A 585 8.96 17.61 12.30
CA LYS A 585 10.10 18.49 11.99
C LYS A 585 10.69 18.19 10.63
N LEU A 586 10.90 19.23 9.84
CA LEU A 586 11.56 19.14 8.53
C LEU A 586 12.98 18.54 8.65
N SER A 587 13.67 18.79 9.76
CA SER A 587 15.00 18.24 10.03
C SER A 587 15.02 16.72 10.23
N GLU A 588 13.92 16.13 10.69
CA GLU A 588 13.79 14.68 10.90
C GLU A 588 13.53 13.97 9.56
N HIS A 589 12.93 14.67 8.60
CA HIS A 589 12.66 14.26 7.21
C HIS A 589 13.74 14.75 6.22
N LYS A 590 15.02 14.56 6.58
CA LYS A 590 16.21 14.87 5.75
C LYS A 590 16.31 16.32 5.24
N ASN A 591 15.50 17.24 5.75
CA ASN A 591 15.28 18.60 5.24
C ASN A 591 14.66 18.69 3.84
N GLU A 592 13.94 17.65 3.40
CA GLU A 592 13.36 17.59 2.06
C GLU A 592 12.02 18.34 1.97
N ARG A 593 11.81 19.11 0.90
CA ARG A 593 10.61 19.92 0.67
C ARG A 593 9.82 19.40 -0.53
N GLY A 594 8.53 19.70 -0.56
CA GLY A 594 7.56 19.15 -1.51
C GLY A 594 6.44 18.40 -0.79
N ASP A 595 5.88 17.38 -1.43
CA ASP A 595 4.75 16.62 -0.89
C ASP A 595 5.18 15.61 0.18
N TYR A 596 4.42 15.57 1.26
CA TYR A 596 4.49 14.62 2.36
C TYR A 596 3.20 13.79 2.39
N ASN A 597 3.34 12.48 2.57
CA ASN A 597 2.20 11.61 2.90
C ASN A 597 2.04 11.59 4.42
N VAL A 598 0.79 11.72 4.88
CA VAL A 598 0.43 11.71 6.31
C VAL A 598 -0.73 10.74 6.47
N HIS A 599 -0.48 9.62 7.14
CA HIS A 599 -1.51 8.60 7.38
C HIS A 599 -1.91 8.57 8.86
N LEU A 600 -3.11 8.06 9.14
CA LEU A 600 -3.66 7.93 10.49
C LEU A 600 -3.94 6.47 10.79
N TYR A 601 -3.39 5.99 11.91
CA TYR A 601 -3.66 4.67 12.47
C TYR A 601 -4.03 4.77 13.94
N TYR A 602 -4.87 3.86 14.40
CA TYR A 602 -5.08 3.59 15.82
C TYR A 602 -4.41 2.27 16.20
N GLN A 603 -3.81 2.24 17.38
CA GLN A 603 -3.40 1.02 18.03
C GLN A 603 -4.54 0.58 18.97
N GLU A 604 -5.09 -0.60 18.74
CA GLU A 604 -6.12 -1.24 19.57
C GLU A 604 -5.49 -1.75 20.90
N PRO A 605 -6.29 -2.05 21.96
CA PRO A 605 -5.75 -2.50 23.26
C PRO A 605 -4.91 -3.79 23.19
N ASP A 606 -5.26 -4.70 22.28
CA ASP A 606 -4.55 -5.94 21.95
C ASP A 606 -3.20 -5.70 21.23
N GLY A 607 -2.91 -4.45 20.86
CA GLY A 607 -1.70 -4.03 20.15
C GLY A 607 -1.83 -4.00 18.63
N LYS A 608 -2.97 -4.42 18.06
CA LYS A 608 -3.23 -4.43 16.62
C LYS A 608 -3.32 -3.02 16.05
N MET A 609 -2.85 -2.87 14.81
CA MET A 609 -2.82 -1.59 14.11
C MET A 609 -3.96 -1.49 13.10
N ARG A 610 -4.70 -0.39 13.16
CA ARG A 610 -5.90 -0.16 12.36
C ARG A 610 -5.82 1.15 11.59
N GLY A 611 -5.81 1.05 10.26
CA GLY A 611 -5.75 2.22 9.37
C GLY A 611 -7.09 2.95 9.33
N VAL A 612 -7.06 4.27 9.47
CA VAL A 612 -8.23 5.14 9.50
C VAL A 612 -8.36 5.89 8.18
N LEU A 613 -7.33 6.64 7.79
CA LEU A 613 -7.25 7.38 6.52
C LEU A 613 -5.80 7.72 6.14
N GLY A 614 -5.61 8.21 4.92
CA GLY A 614 -4.37 8.84 4.45
C GLY A 614 -4.67 10.17 3.75
N THR A 615 -3.79 11.14 3.92
CA THR A 615 -3.83 12.45 3.27
C THR A 615 -2.43 12.90 2.87
N LYS A 616 -2.30 14.09 2.25
CA LYS A 616 -1.02 14.72 1.94
C LYS A 616 -0.99 16.17 2.39
N THR A 617 0.20 16.69 2.64
CA THR A 617 0.49 18.14 2.72
C THR A 617 1.67 18.46 1.81
N THR A 618 1.73 19.69 1.30
CA THR A 618 2.89 20.19 0.55
C THR A 618 3.63 21.19 1.44
N VAL A 619 4.87 20.85 1.81
CA VAL A 619 5.80 21.77 2.48
C VAL A 619 6.48 22.61 1.40
N GLU A 620 5.98 23.83 1.18
CA GLU A 620 6.55 24.76 0.20
C GLU A 620 8.02 25.12 0.55
N ALA A 621 8.79 25.47 -0.48
CA ALA A 621 10.00 26.26 -0.30
C ALA A 621 9.62 27.65 0.25
N PRO A 622 10.43 28.27 1.13
CA PRO A 622 10.17 29.62 1.58
C PRO A 622 10.06 30.55 0.36
N LYS A 623 8.93 31.25 0.22
CA LYS A 623 8.72 32.26 -0.82
C LYS A 623 9.64 33.45 -0.56
N THR A 624 10.86 33.36 -1.08
CA THR A 624 11.86 34.42 -1.00
C THR A 624 11.46 35.55 -1.95
N SER A 625 10.87 36.61 -1.40
CA SER A 625 10.51 37.80 -2.17
C SER A 625 11.77 38.62 -2.50
N VAL A 626 12.01 38.82 -3.78
CA VAL A 626 13.07 39.68 -4.29
C VAL A 626 12.44 40.80 -5.10
N THR A 627 12.82 42.03 -4.77
CA THR A 627 12.30 43.24 -5.40
C THR A 627 13.43 44.08 -5.95
N GLY A 628 13.15 44.77 -7.05
CA GLY A 628 14.01 45.76 -7.65
C GLY A 628 13.29 46.41 -8.83
N LYS A 629 13.57 47.67 -9.10
CA LYS A 629 13.13 48.43 -10.28
C LYS A 629 14.35 48.97 -11.00
N VAL A 630 14.24 49.13 -12.32
CA VAL A 630 15.33 49.65 -13.16
C VAL A 630 14.81 50.81 -13.99
N ASP A 631 15.37 51.99 -13.74
CA ASP A 631 15.18 53.21 -14.52
C ASP A 631 16.44 53.49 -15.35
N ILE A 632 16.28 53.86 -16.63
CA ILE A 632 17.41 54.13 -17.53
C ILE A 632 17.36 55.58 -18.04
N LYS A 633 18.49 56.28 -17.98
CA LYS A 633 18.65 57.66 -18.43
C LYS A 633 19.69 57.73 -19.55
N ASN A 634 19.23 57.91 -20.78
CA ASN A 634 20.10 58.02 -21.96
C ASN A 634 20.73 59.43 -22.05
N HIS A 635 22.01 59.50 -22.43
CA HIS A 635 22.76 60.74 -22.63
C HIS A 635 22.94 61.06 -24.12
N ALA A 636 23.14 62.34 -24.45
CA ALA A 636 23.21 62.81 -25.84
C ALA A 636 24.41 62.25 -26.63
N ASN A 637 25.50 61.87 -25.95
CA ASN A 637 26.65 61.20 -26.56
C ASN A 637 26.38 59.71 -26.86
N GLY A 638 25.33 59.12 -26.29
CA GLY A 638 24.98 57.70 -26.40
C GLY A 638 25.41 56.82 -25.23
N ASP A 639 26.06 57.39 -24.21
CA ASP A 639 26.19 56.73 -22.90
C ASP A 639 24.81 56.69 -22.20
N PHE A 640 24.67 55.86 -21.16
CA PHE A 640 23.45 55.88 -20.34
C PHE A 640 23.71 55.44 -18.89
N ASP A 641 22.91 56.00 -17.98
CA ASP A 641 22.89 55.59 -16.59
C ASP A 641 21.76 54.59 -16.33
N VAL A 642 22.09 53.47 -15.68
CA VAL A 642 21.12 52.51 -15.14
C VAL A 642 21.00 52.74 -13.64
N ILE A 643 19.79 53.02 -13.16
CA ILE A 643 19.47 53.32 -11.76
C ILE A 643 18.56 52.22 -11.24
N VAL A 644 18.97 51.59 -10.14
CA VAL A 644 18.24 50.50 -9.48
C VAL A 644 17.66 50.99 -8.16
N SER A 645 16.34 50.86 -8.01
CA SER A 645 15.57 51.25 -6.82
C SER A 645 14.77 50.05 -6.26
N ASP A 646 14.12 50.22 -5.11
CA ASP A 646 13.33 49.19 -4.40
C ASP A 646 14.08 47.86 -4.18
N VAL A 647 15.38 47.95 -3.90
CA VAL A 647 16.31 46.83 -3.77
C VAL A 647 16.08 46.07 -2.46
N SER A 648 15.53 44.85 -2.54
CA SER A 648 15.36 43.95 -1.40
C SER A 648 15.52 42.47 -1.78
N ASP A 649 16.14 41.70 -0.89
CA ASP A 649 16.19 40.24 -0.92
C ASP A 649 16.13 39.72 0.52
N SER A 650 15.23 38.77 0.80
CA SER A 650 15.14 38.09 2.09
C SER A 650 16.43 37.36 2.50
N ASN A 651 17.28 37.01 1.52
CA ASN A 651 18.53 36.28 1.74
C ASN A 651 19.75 37.20 1.99
N GLY A 652 19.56 38.52 1.92
CA GLY A 652 20.62 39.52 2.11
C GLY A 652 21.49 39.73 0.87
N ILE A 653 21.71 41.00 0.53
CA ILE A 653 22.41 41.40 -0.71
C ILE A 653 23.85 41.80 -0.40
N LYS A 654 24.81 41.11 -1.01
CA LYS A 654 26.24 41.41 -0.97
C LYS A 654 26.64 42.44 -2.04
N ALA A 655 26.09 42.30 -3.25
CA ALA A 655 26.33 43.22 -4.36
C ALA A 655 25.12 43.26 -5.32
N VAL A 656 24.91 44.42 -5.95
CA VAL A 656 23.95 44.58 -7.05
C VAL A 656 24.72 44.54 -8.36
N LYS A 657 24.37 43.62 -9.25
CA LYS A 657 25.06 43.32 -10.51
C LYS A 657 24.14 43.62 -11.68
N VAL A 658 24.65 44.38 -12.65
CA VAL A 658 23.89 44.80 -13.84
C VAL A 658 24.69 44.40 -15.09
N PRO A 659 24.45 43.21 -15.66
CA PRO A 659 24.96 42.89 -16.98
C PRO A 659 24.23 43.67 -18.07
N VAL A 660 25.02 44.21 -18.99
CA VAL A 660 24.57 45.02 -20.12
C VAL A 660 25.29 44.54 -21.38
N TRP A 661 24.56 44.45 -22.48
CA TRP A 661 25.08 44.10 -23.81
C TRP A 661 24.16 44.64 -24.90
N THR A 662 24.69 44.87 -26.10
CA THR A 662 23.86 45.29 -27.24
C THR A 662 22.96 44.12 -27.70
N VAL A 663 21.89 44.38 -28.45
CA VAL A 663 21.11 43.31 -29.13
C VAL A 663 21.83 42.84 -30.41
N LYS A 664 22.80 43.61 -30.89
CA LYS A 664 23.52 43.36 -32.13
C LYS A 664 24.60 42.30 -31.88
N ASN A 665 24.66 41.27 -32.72
CA ASN A 665 25.58 40.13 -32.56
C ASN A 665 25.42 39.34 -31.24
N ASP A 666 24.21 39.30 -30.68
CA ASP A 666 23.88 38.63 -29.41
C ASP A 666 24.70 39.17 -28.20
N GLN A 667 25.34 38.33 -27.40
CA GLN A 667 26.05 38.72 -26.16
C GLN A 667 27.54 38.98 -26.38
N ASP A 668 27.96 39.40 -27.58
CA ASP A 668 29.37 39.47 -27.95
C ASP A 668 30.15 40.63 -27.27
N ASP A 669 29.46 41.56 -26.61
CA ASP A 669 30.01 42.69 -25.85
C ASP A 669 29.54 42.78 -24.38
N ILE A 670 29.04 41.68 -23.81
CA ILE A 670 28.47 41.69 -22.46
C ILE A 670 29.46 42.11 -21.35
N ILE A 671 29.10 43.17 -20.62
CA ILE A 671 29.84 43.67 -19.46
C ILE A 671 28.96 43.56 -18.20
N TRP A 672 29.49 42.89 -17.18
CA TRP A 672 28.88 42.79 -15.85
C TRP A 672 29.34 43.96 -14.98
N TYR A 673 28.49 44.96 -14.79
CA TYR A 673 28.80 46.10 -13.94
C TYR A 673 28.45 45.81 -12.46
N ASP A 674 29.36 46.23 -11.57
CA ASP A 674 29.06 46.42 -10.15
C ASP A 674 28.36 47.76 -9.95
N ALA A 675 27.12 47.73 -9.46
CA ALA A 675 26.34 48.93 -9.25
C ALA A 675 26.77 49.65 -7.95
N VAL A 676 27.08 50.94 -8.06
CA VAL A 676 27.57 51.75 -6.95
C VAL A 676 26.39 52.30 -6.15
N LYS A 677 26.30 51.95 -4.87
CA LYS A 677 25.25 52.46 -3.98
C LYS A 677 25.36 53.99 -3.82
N GLN A 678 24.25 54.68 -4.04
CA GLN A 678 24.10 56.12 -3.90
C GLN A 678 23.64 56.50 -2.49
N SER A 679 23.74 57.78 -2.12
CA SER A 679 23.37 58.29 -0.80
C SER A 679 21.87 58.24 -0.49
N ASP A 680 21.03 58.16 -1.52
CA ASP A 680 19.57 58.00 -1.41
C ASP A 680 19.12 56.52 -1.26
N GLY A 681 20.08 55.59 -1.28
CA GLY A 681 19.82 54.15 -1.17
C GLY A 681 19.64 53.42 -2.51
N THR A 682 19.53 54.14 -3.63
CA THR A 682 19.54 53.54 -4.98
C THR A 682 20.93 53.02 -5.34
N TYR A 683 21.05 52.25 -6.43
CA TYR A 683 22.33 51.82 -6.99
C TYR A 683 22.45 52.33 -8.42
N LYS A 684 23.65 52.76 -8.82
CA LYS A 684 23.90 53.35 -10.13
C LYS A 684 25.00 52.62 -10.89
N VAL A 685 24.77 52.39 -12.18
CA VAL A 685 25.80 52.04 -13.17
C VAL A 685 25.81 53.12 -14.25
N SER A 686 26.99 53.55 -14.68
CA SER A 686 27.16 54.41 -15.85
C SER A 686 27.79 53.58 -16.98
N VAL A 687 26.99 53.28 -18.00
CA VAL A 687 27.38 52.48 -19.16
C VAL A 687 27.94 53.42 -20.23
N LYS A 688 29.17 53.16 -20.70
CA LYS A 688 29.78 53.94 -21.76
C LYS A 688 29.64 53.26 -23.11
N LEU A 689 29.20 54.01 -24.11
CA LEU A 689 29.10 53.56 -25.49
C LEU A 689 30.43 53.01 -26.04
N SER A 690 31.56 53.58 -25.60
CA SER A 690 32.91 53.13 -26.00
C SER A 690 33.31 51.76 -25.47
N GLU A 691 32.68 51.28 -24.39
CA GLU A 691 32.93 49.95 -23.81
C GLU A 691 32.16 48.87 -24.59
N HIS A 692 31.00 49.23 -25.15
CA HIS A 692 30.10 48.39 -25.97
C HIS A 692 30.36 48.61 -27.47
N LYS A 693 31.65 48.53 -27.85
CA LYS A 693 32.16 48.63 -29.24
C LYS A 693 31.75 49.88 -30.04
N ASN A 694 31.14 50.88 -29.41
CA ASN A 694 30.46 52.03 -30.01
C ASN A 694 29.18 51.69 -30.80
N GLU A 695 28.54 50.55 -30.51
CA GLU A 695 27.33 50.12 -31.20
C GLU A 695 26.08 50.82 -30.67
N ARG A 696 25.14 51.12 -31.57
CA ARG A 696 23.89 51.84 -31.29
C ARG A 696 22.69 50.99 -31.70
N GLY A 697 21.53 51.29 -31.14
CA GLY A 697 20.33 50.45 -31.21
C GLY A 697 19.92 49.97 -29.82
N ASP A 698 19.26 48.82 -29.75
CA ASP A 698 18.79 48.24 -28.50
C ASP A 698 19.92 47.63 -27.67
N TYR A 699 19.86 47.83 -26.36
CA TYR A 699 20.69 47.23 -25.33
C TYR A 699 19.80 46.42 -24.38
N ASN A 700 20.25 45.22 -24.02
CA ASN A 700 19.67 44.46 -22.93
C ASN A 700 20.31 44.91 -21.61
N VAL A 701 19.49 45.08 -20.57
CA VAL A 701 19.92 45.46 -19.22
C VAL A 701 19.21 44.55 -18.24
N HIS A 702 19.94 43.63 -17.61
CA HIS A 702 19.37 42.75 -16.59
C HIS A 702 19.83 43.13 -15.20
N LEU A 703 19.07 42.73 -14.19
CA LEU A 703 19.35 42.98 -12.78
C LEU A 703 19.52 41.65 -12.05
N TYR A 704 20.66 41.51 -11.36
CA TYR A 704 20.96 40.39 -10.49
C TYR A 704 21.42 40.88 -9.12
N TYR A 705 21.10 40.12 -8.07
CA TYR A 705 21.73 40.26 -6.76
C TYR A 705 22.73 39.12 -6.54
N GLN A 706 23.88 39.47 -5.98
CA GLN A 706 24.76 38.49 -5.36
C GLN A 706 24.33 38.37 -3.90
N GLU A 707 23.86 37.19 -3.49
CA GLU A 707 23.47 36.88 -2.11
C GLU A 707 24.73 36.81 -1.20
N THR A 708 24.55 36.86 0.12
CA THR A 708 25.70 36.84 1.07
C THR A 708 26.54 35.56 0.99
N ASP A 709 25.97 34.44 0.57
CA ASP A 709 26.68 33.18 0.34
C ASP A 709 27.42 33.12 -1.01
N GLY A 710 27.29 34.17 -1.84
CA GLY A 710 27.92 34.31 -3.14
C GLY A 710 27.09 33.82 -4.33
N LYS A 711 25.90 33.23 -4.13
CA LYS A 711 25.01 32.85 -5.23
C LYS A 711 24.51 34.07 -6.00
N MET A 712 24.21 33.85 -7.27
CA MET A 712 23.66 34.87 -8.18
C MET A 712 22.17 34.63 -8.38
N ARG A 713 21.38 35.69 -8.21
CA ARG A 713 19.92 35.63 -8.27
C ARG A 713 19.37 36.68 -9.23
N GLY A 714 18.65 36.22 -10.25
CA GLY A 714 18.00 37.10 -11.21
C GLY A 714 16.79 37.81 -10.61
N VAL A 715 16.66 39.10 -10.88
CA VAL A 715 15.56 39.95 -10.40
C VAL A 715 14.61 40.27 -11.54
N LEU A 716 15.13 40.88 -12.62
CA LEU A 716 14.38 41.22 -13.83
C LEU A 716 15.31 41.47 -15.03
N GLY A 717 14.73 41.61 -16.21
CA GLY A 717 15.41 42.11 -17.42
C GLY A 717 14.58 43.22 -18.09
N THR A 718 15.26 44.19 -18.69
CA THR A 718 14.66 45.27 -19.48
C THR A 718 15.55 45.62 -20.67
N LYS A 719 15.13 46.58 -21.50
CA LYS A 719 15.89 47.12 -22.63
C LYS A 719 15.91 48.65 -22.63
N THR A 720 16.94 49.23 -23.23
CA THR A 720 16.97 50.64 -23.64
C THR A 720 17.42 50.75 -25.09
N THR A 721 16.94 51.75 -25.83
CA THR A 721 17.40 52.03 -27.18
C THR A 721 18.33 53.24 -27.16
N VAL A 722 19.61 53.03 -27.46
CA VAL A 722 20.57 54.11 -27.70
C VAL A 722 20.39 54.59 -29.14
N ALA A 723 19.87 55.81 -29.30
CA ALA A 723 19.51 56.36 -30.60
C ALA A 723 20.67 56.36 -31.61
N GLU A 724 20.36 56.05 -32.86
CA GLU A 724 21.31 56.11 -33.97
C GLU A 724 21.93 57.51 -34.13
N ALA A 725 23.24 57.54 -34.37
CA ALA A 725 23.94 58.76 -34.65
C ALA A 725 23.52 59.29 -36.03
N LYS A 726 22.97 60.52 -36.10
CA LYS A 726 22.69 61.19 -37.38
C LYS A 726 23.99 61.68 -37.99
N LEU A 727 24.07 61.76 -39.33
CA LEU A 727 25.22 62.35 -40.00
C LEU A 727 25.19 63.87 -39.84
N SER A 728 26.19 64.46 -39.20
CA SER A 728 26.30 65.91 -39.00
C SER A 728 27.75 66.39 -38.93
N GLY A 729 27.95 67.69 -39.17
CA GLY A 729 29.23 68.38 -39.04
C GLY A 729 29.12 69.81 -39.52
N GLN A 730 29.29 70.78 -38.62
CA GLN A 730 29.24 72.21 -38.92
C GLN A 730 30.64 72.76 -39.19
N LEU A 731 30.78 73.53 -40.28
CA LEU A 731 32.02 74.20 -40.68
C LEU A 731 31.99 75.68 -40.26
N ALA A 732 32.94 76.10 -39.43
CA ALA A 732 33.17 77.50 -39.08
C ALA A 732 34.55 77.95 -39.57
N ILE A 733 34.60 79.10 -40.26
CA ILE A 733 35.85 79.69 -40.75
C ILE A 733 36.30 80.78 -39.76
N THR A 734 37.57 80.74 -39.36
CA THR A 734 38.16 81.63 -38.36
C THR A 734 39.57 82.09 -38.80
N ASN A 735 40.14 83.09 -38.12
CA ASN A 735 41.52 83.56 -38.35
C ASN A 735 41.84 83.92 -39.82
N GLN A 736 40.87 84.47 -40.55
CA GLN A 736 41.02 84.85 -41.95
C GLN A 736 42.04 85.99 -42.13
N SER A 737 42.95 85.80 -43.09
CA SER A 737 44.00 86.76 -43.46
C SER A 737 44.41 86.54 -44.92
N PRO A 738 45.12 87.49 -45.57
CA PRO A 738 45.72 87.26 -46.88
C PRO A 738 46.73 86.10 -46.95
N GLN A 739 47.17 85.56 -45.81
CA GLN A 739 48.10 84.45 -45.70
C GLN A 739 47.41 83.09 -45.50
N GLY A 740 46.16 83.05 -45.03
CA GLY A 740 45.51 81.81 -44.62
C GLY A 740 44.26 82.01 -43.77
N PHE A 741 43.61 80.89 -43.45
CA PHE A 741 42.45 80.82 -42.55
C PHE A 741 42.38 79.46 -41.86
N ASP A 742 41.69 79.40 -40.73
CA ASP A 742 41.42 78.17 -39.99
C ASP A 742 39.99 77.68 -40.27
N VAL A 743 39.82 76.36 -40.42
CA VAL A 743 38.53 75.67 -40.49
C VAL A 743 38.33 74.89 -39.19
N ILE A 744 37.27 75.22 -38.46
CA ILE A 744 36.84 74.50 -37.26
C ILE A 744 35.61 73.66 -37.61
N ILE A 745 35.61 72.39 -37.19
CA ILE A 745 34.53 71.44 -37.41
C ILE A 745 33.94 71.04 -36.06
N SER A 746 32.65 71.29 -35.87
CA SER A 746 31.89 70.94 -34.67
C SER A 746 30.69 70.03 -35.01
N GLU A 747 30.01 69.50 -34.00
CA GLU A 747 28.88 68.56 -34.15
C GLU A 747 29.21 67.33 -35.02
N VAL A 748 30.44 66.80 -34.88
CA VAL A 748 30.94 65.66 -35.67
C VAL A 748 30.22 64.37 -35.26
N SER A 749 29.37 63.86 -36.16
CA SER A 749 28.63 62.61 -35.96
C SER A 749 28.44 61.87 -37.29
N ASN A 750 28.58 60.55 -37.28
CA ASN A 750 28.33 59.67 -38.42
C ASN A 750 27.82 58.30 -37.92
N PRO A 751 26.70 57.76 -38.43
CA PRO A 751 26.19 56.45 -38.01
C PRO A 751 27.20 55.30 -38.20
N ASN A 752 28.07 55.38 -39.22
CA ASN A 752 29.08 54.35 -39.52
C ASN A 752 30.44 54.59 -38.84
N GLY A 753 30.51 55.50 -37.85
CA GLY A 753 31.75 55.92 -37.19
C GLY A 753 32.63 56.85 -38.04
N VAL A 754 33.50 57.63 -37.38
CA VAL A 754 34.44 58.55 -38.06
C VAL A 754 35.86 58.08 -37.79
N LYS A 755 36.52 57.57 -38.84
CA LYS A 755 37.93 57.16 -38.82
C LYS A 755 38.86 58.36 -39.00
N THR A 756 38.55 59.22 -39.98
CA THR A 756 39.29 60.45 -40.28
C THR A 756 38.33 61.57 -40.70
N VAL A 757 38.52 62.78 -40.19
CA VAL A 757 37.84 63.99 -40.70
C VAL A 757 38.70 64.59 -41.80
N LYS A 758 38.15 64.74 -43.02
CA LYS A 758 38.84 65.27 -44.20
C LYS A 758 38.17 66.53 -44.71
N VAL A 759 38.99 67.53 -45.04
CA VAL A 759 38.56 68.85 -45.48
C VAL A 759 39.28 69.20 -46.77
N PRO A 760 38.72 68.86 -47.95
CA PRO A 760 39.21 69.39 -49.21
C PRO A 760 38.91 70.88 -49.35
N VAL A 761 39.93 71.63 -49.75
CA VAL A 761 39.90 73.08 -49.96
C VAL A 761 40.54 73.42 -51.30
N TRP A 762 39.96 74.36 -52.04
CA TRP A 762 40.47 74.89 -53.31
C TRP A 762 39.99 76.32 -53.55
N SER A 763 40.70 77.11 -54.33
CA SER A 763 40.25 78.45 -54.72
C SER A 763 39.35 78.40 -55.96
N THR A 764 38.35 79.28 -56.06
CA THR A 764 37.47 79.34 -57.25
C THR A 764 38.25 79.81 -58.51
N GLN A 765 39.43 80.41 -58.33
CA GLN A 765 40.31 80.86 -59.42
C GLN A 765 41.09 79.67 -60.03
N GLY A 766 40.64 79.19 -61.19
CA GLY A 766 41.26 78.07 -61.91
C GLY A 766 40.46 76.76 -61.86
N GLY A 767 39.42 76.70 -61.01
CA GLY A 767 38.51 75.56 -60.90
C GLY A 767 38.79 74.75 -59.64
N GLN A 768 39.29 73.52 -59.80
CA GLN A 768 39.80 72.67 -58.70
C GLN A 768 41.29 72.34 -58.91
N ASP A 769 42.00 73.18 -59.66
CA ASP A 769 43.38 72.95 -60.09
C ASP A 769 44.43 73.17 -58.97
N ASP A 770 43.98 73.63 -57.79
CA ASP A 770 44.77 73.82 -56.57
C ASP A 770 44.17 73.09 -55.34
N ILE A 771 43.35 72.05 -55.56
CA ILE A 771 42.68 71.32 -54.47
C ILE A 771 43.66 70.56 -53.56
N ILE A 772 43.55 70.78 -52.25
CA ILE A 772 44.30 70.09 -51.20
C ILE A 772 43.33 69.44 -50.22
N TRP A 773 43.53 68.15 -49.95
CA TRP A 773 42.77 67.37 -48.97
C TRP A 773 43.49 67.39 -47.62
N TYR A 774 43.01 68.21 -46.69
CA TYR A 774 43.56 68.29 -45.33
C TYR A 774 42.93 67.22 -44.43
N ASN A 775 43.74 66.55 -43.61
CA ASN A 775 43.25 65.76 -42.48
C ASN A 775 43.09 66.69 -41.26
N ALA A 776 41.89 66.78 -40.70
CA ALA A 776 41.62 67.66 -39.56
C ALA A 776 42.12 67.06 -38.25
N THR A 777 42.74 67.89 -37.41
CA THR A 777 43.30 67.48 -36.11
C THR A 777 42.26 67.68 -35.01
N LYS A 778 41.92 66.60 -34.29
CA LYS A 778 40.97 66.66 -33.17
C LYS A 778 41.53 67.53 -32.03
N GLN A 779 40.68 68.41 -31.50
CA GLN A 779 40.96 69.30 -30.38
C GLN A 779 40.46 68.69 -29.06
N ASN A 780 40.91 69.23 -27.92
CA ASN A 780 40.56 68.73 -26.58
C ASN A 780 39.07 68.89 -26.23
N ASP A 781 38.37 69.85 -26.87
CA ASP A 781 36.93 70.09 -26.72
C ASP A 781 36.05 69.17 -27.61
N GLY A 782 36.67 68.29 -28.40
CA GLY A 782 35.99 67.38 -29.32
C GLY A 782 35.76 67.95 -30.72
N THR A 783 36.03 69.24 -30.97
CA THR A 783 36.04 69.82 -32.32
C THR A 783 37.25 69.30 -33.12
N TYR A 784 37.30 69.59 -34.42
CA TYR A 784 38.46 69.34 -35.27
C TYR A 784 38.92 70.64 -35.93
N LYS A 785 40.22 70.78 -36.19
CA LYS A 785 40.81 71.96 -36.81
C LYS A 785 41.67 71.63 -38.02
N VAL A 786 41.58 72.45 -39.06
CA VAL A 786 42.52 72.55 -40.18
C VAL A 786 43.03 73.99 -40.27
N ALA A 787 44.33 74.17 -40.50
CA ALA A 787 44.90 75.47 -40.87
C ALA A 787 45.22 75.44 -42.37
N VAL A 788 44.65 76.38 -43.14
CA VAL A 788 44.80 76.49 -44.59
C VAL A 788 45.75 77.64 -44.91
N ASN A 789 46.79 77.37 -45.71
CA ASN A 789 47.77 78.37 -46.12
C ASN A 789 47.57 78.75 -47.60
N VAL A 790 47.36 80.05 -47.86
CA VAL A 790 47.10 80.58 -49.21
C VAL A 790 48.27 80.33 -50.17
N LYS A 791 49.50 80.20 -49.63
CA LYS A 791 50.69 79.86 -50.42
C LYS A 791 50.57 78.51 -51.12
N ASP A 792 49.95 77.53 -50.48
CA ASP A 792 49.81 76.17 -51.00
C ASP A 792 48.72 76.12 -52.09
N HIS A 793 47.78 77.08 -52.06
CA HIS A 793 46.76 77.34 -53.08
C HIS A 793 47.20 78.43 -54.08
N LYS A 794 48.43 78.28 -54.59
CA LYS A 794 49.05 79.12 -55.66
C LYS A 794 49.16 80.63 -55.34
N ASN A 795 48.88 81.06 -54.10
CA ASN A 795 48.68 82.46 -53.70
C ASN A 795 47.45 83.12 -54.35
N ASN A 796 46.44 82.34 -54.73
CA ASN A 796 45.18 82.87 -55.27
C ASN A 796 44.41 83.65 -54.18
N SER A 797 43.86 84.81 -54.54
CA SER A 797 43.00 85.63 -53.67
C SER A 797 41.56 85.60 -54.17
N GLY A 798 40.58 85.80 -53.30
CA GLY A 798 39.15 85.70 -53.64
C GLY A 798 38.49 84.52 -52.94
N GLU A 799 37.47 83.94 -53.58
CA GLU A 799 36.64 82.88 -53.00
C GLU A 799 37.36 81.53 -52.96
N TYR A 800 37.26 80.83 -51.83
CA TYR A 800 37.71 79.48 -51.57
C TYR A 800 36.51 78.60 -51.18
N ASN A 801 36.49 77.38 -51.69
CA ASN A 801 35.50 76.36 -51.37
C ASN A 801 36.08 75.42 -50.31
N VAL A 802 35.29 75.10 -49.28
CA VAL A 802 35.70 74.25 -48.15
C VAL A 802 34.61 73.20 -47.95
N HIS A 803 34.91 71.94 -48.23
CA HIS A 803 33.96 70.83 -48.05
C HIS A 803 34.37 69.95 -46.87
N LEU A 804 33.40 69.24 -46.28
CA LEU A 804 33.62 68.29 -45.18
C LEU A 804 33.26 66.87 -45.61
N TYR A 805 34.20 65.95 -45.41
CA TYR A 805 34.02 64.52 -45.62
C TYR A 805 34.48 63.74 -44.38
N TYR A 806 33.80 62.64 -44.09
CA TYR A 806 34.29 61.63 -43.14
C TYR A 806 34.76 60.40 -43.90
N GLU A 807 35.98 59.97 -43.61
CA GLU A 807 36.39 58.60 -43.88
C GLU A 807 35.74 57.72 -42.80
N GLN A 808 34.94 56.76 -43.24
CA GLN A 808 34.25 55.82 -42.37
C GLN A 808 35.18 54.66 -41.98
N ASN A 809 34.77 53.82 -41.03
CA ASN A 809 35.60 52.70 -40.58
C ASN A 809 35.88 51.66 -41.69
N ASP A 810 34.97 51.52 -42.66
CA ASP A 810 35.13 50.69 -43.87
C ASP A 810 36.04 51.31 -44.95
N GLY A 811 36.53 52.54 -44.73
CA GLY A 811 37.37 53.28 -45.68
C GLY A 811 36.60 54.08 -46.75
N SER A 812 35.26 54.02 -46.78
CA SER A 812 34.45 54.85 -47.66
C SER A 812 34.50 56.34 -47.26
N LEU A 813 34.29 57.24 -48.22
CA LEU A 813 34.20 58.68 -47.97
C LEU A 813 32.75 59.15 -48.10
N LYS A 814 32.22 59.76 -47.04
CA LYS A 814 30.86 60.34 -47.02
C LYS A 814 30.93 61.85 -46.86
N GLY A 815 30.35 62.58 -47.81
CA GLY A 815 30.20 64.03 -47.74
C GLY A 815 29.19 64.44 -46.67
N VAL A 816 29.47 65.53 -45.96
CA VAL A 816 28.74 65.95 -44.75
C VAL A 816 28.13 67.34 -44.96
N SER A 817 28.96 68.32 -45.29
CA SER A 817 28.59 69.72 -45.46
C SER A 817 29.63 70.45 -46.32
N ALA A 818 29.33 71.68 -46.72
CA ALA A 818 30.24 72.55 -47.46
C ALA A 818 29.99 74.01 -47.08
N THR A 819 31.03 74.84 -47.17
CA THR A 819 30.97 76.28 -46.99
C THR A 819 31.97 76.97 -47.93
N ARG A 820 31.97 78.31 -47.91
CA ARG A 820 32.92 79.14 -48.66
C ARG A 820 33.49 80.25 -47.80
N THR A 821 34.65 80.75 -48.18
CA THR A 821 35.33 81.87 -47.52
C THR A 821 36.04 82.73 -48.56
N THR A 822 36.16 84.04 -48.31
CA THR A 822 36.90 84.95 -49.19
C THR A 822 38.21 85.36 -48.51
N VAL A 823 39.33 85.14 -49.20
CA VAL A 823 40.65 85.61 -48.81
C VAL A 823 40.89 86.97 -49.48
N GLU A 824 41.12 88.02 -48.69
CA GLU A 824 41.52 89.33 -49.22
C GLU A 824 42.87 89.23 -49.94
N ALA A 825 43.01 89.90 -51.09
CA ALA A 825 44.31 90.08 -51.72
C ALA A 825 45.27 90.83 -50.76
N PRO A 826 46.58 90.51 -50.74
CA PRO A 826 47.54 91.25 -49.93
C PRO A 826 47.48 92.75 -50.24
N LYS A 827 47.14 93.57 -49.25
CA LYS A 827 47.02 95.03 -49.43
C LYS A 827 48.38 95.59 -49.88
N ALA A 828 48.41 96.13 -51.09
CA ALA A 828 49.57 96.84 -51.60
C ALA A 828 49.91 97.98 -50.63
N GLN A 829 51.14 97.95 -50.12
CA GLN A 829 51.63 98.92 -49.15
C GLN A 829 51.60 100.34 -49.77
N PRO A 830 51.08 101.37 -49.07
CA PRO A 830 51.00 102.72 -49.65
C PRO A 830 52.39 103.24 -50.03
N ALA A 831 52.57 103.61 -51.30
CA ALA A 831 53.76 104.33 -51.74
C ALA A 831 53.85 105.68 -51.01
N PRO A 832 55.05 106.13 -50.59
CA PRO A 832 55.19 107.38 -49.84
C PRO A 832 54.71 108.58 -50.66
N ALA A 833 53.87 109.41 -50.03
CA ALA A 833 53.28 110.58 -50.68
C ALA A 833 54.35 111.62 -51.06
N MET A 834 54.41 111.97 -52.34
CA MET A 834 55.26 113.04 -52.84
C MET A 834 54.73 114.41 -52.38
N PRO A 835 55.61 115.36 -51.97
CA PRO A 835 55.16 116.70 -51.61
C PRO A 835 54.50 117.40 -52.81
N GLN A 836 53.44 118.19 -52.54
CA GLN A 836 52.59 118.81 -53.57
C GLN A 836 53.30 119.83 -54.47
N SER A 837 54.41 120.41 -54.00
CA SER A 837 55.32 121.23 -54.80
C SER A 837 56.75 121.07 -54.26
N GLY A 838 57.76 121.38 -55.06
CA GLY A 838 59.16 121.25 -54.64
C GLY A 838 60.14 121.23 -55.81
N THR A 839 61.39 120.85 -55.54
CA THR A 839 62.38 120.55 -56.58
C THR A 839 62.51 119.04 -56.72
N TYR A 840 62.26 118.52 -57.92
CA TYR A 840 62.45 117.11 -58.25
C TYR A 840 63.75 116.92 -59.03
N VAL A 841 64.59 115.96 -58.62
CA VAL A 841 65.84 115.60 -59.30
C VAL A 841 65.65 114.25 -60.00
N PHE A 842 65.82 114.22 -61.32
CA PHE A 842 65.57 113.02 -62.10
C PHE A 842 66.69 111.98 -61.95
N THR A 843 66.35 110.79 -61.45
CA THR A 843 67.29 109.66 -61.25
C THR A 843 67.47 108.77 -62.50
N SER A 844 66.60 108.95 -63.50
CA SER A 844 66.66 108.38 -64.86
C SER A 844 66.20 109.45 -65.86
N PRO A 845 66.44 109.28 -67.18
CA PRO A 845 65.76 110.10 -68.17
C PRO A 845 64.23 109.98 -68.03
N LYS A 846 63.50 111.08 -68.29
CA LYS A 846 62.03 111.15 -68.20
C LYS A 846 61.44 111.97 -69.35
N GLU A 847 60.38 111.45 -69.94
CA GLU A 847 59.61 112.14 -70.98
C GLU A 847 58.77 113.28 -70.37
N VAL A 848 58.78 114.44 -71.03
CA VAL A 848 57.92 115.58 -70.72
C VAL A 848 56.73 115.59 -71.67
N LYS A 849 55.52 115.64 -71.12
CA LYS A 849 54.24 115.59 -71.84
C LYS A 849 53.53 116.95 -71.80
N SER A 850 52.68 117.21 -72.80
CA SER A 850 51.77 118.37 -72.83
C SER A 850 50.53 118.22 -71.94
N GLN A 851 50.18 117.00 -71.53
CA GLN A 851 49.06 116.70 -70.63
C GLN A 851 49.43 115.53 -69.69
N PRO A 852 48.82 115.41 -68.49
CA PRO A 852 49.10 114.36 -67.52
C PRO A 852 48.36 113.06 -67.89
N LYS A 853 48.74 112.46 -69.03
CA LYS A 853 48.17 111.21 -69.55
C LYS A 853 49.29 110.41 -70.24
N VAL A 854 49.35 109.10 -70.04
CA VAL A 854 50.44 108.27 -70.59
C VAL A 854 50.45 108.31 -72.11
N SER A 855 49.25 108.35 -72.72
CA SER A 855 49.06 108.45 -74.18
C SER A 855 49.30 109.84 -74.78
N ALA A 856 49.77 110.83 -74.01
CA ALA A 856 50.08 112.16 -74.54
C ALA A 856 51.39 112.15 -75.34
N PRO A 857 51.54 113.01 -76.37
CA PRO A 857 52.79 113.12 -77.12
C PRO A 857 53.94 113.59 -76.22
N THR A 858 55.13 113.04 -76.47
CA THR A 858 56.38 113.48 -75.84
C THR A 858 56.85 114.77 -76.51
N GLU A 859 56.98 115.83 -75.73
CA GLU A 859 57.42 117.14 -76.20
C GLU A 859 58.95 117.19 -76.28
N PHE A 860 59.63 116.63 -75.27
CA PHE A 860 61.06 116.43 -75.17
C PHE A 860 61.37 115.50 -73.97
N THR A 861 62.64 115.11 -73.81
CA THR A 861 63.11 114.27 -72.70
C THR A 861 64.05 115.09 -71.81
N LEU A 862 63.94 114.92 -70.49
CA LEU A 862 64.89 115.43 -69.50
C LEU A 862 65.81 114.29 -69.08
N ASP A 863 67.13 114.52 -69.13
CA ASP A 863 68.12 113.50 -68.76
C ASP A 863 68.25 113.30 -67.25
N LYS A 864 68.86 112.17 -66.88
CA LYS A 864 69.27 111.90 -65.49
C LYS A 864 70.15 113.03 -64.95
N GLY A 865 69.81 113.54 -63.78
CA GLY A 865 70.48 114.65 -63.10
C GLY A 865 69.82 116.01 -63.31
N TYR A 866 68.90 116.16 -64.28
CA TYR A 866 68.11 117.38 -64.39
C TYR A 866 67.27 117.63 -63.14
N GLN A 867 67.07 118.91 -62.81
CA GLN A 867 66.22 119.35 -61.72
C GLN A 867 65.12 120.24 -62.28
N ILE A 868 63.87 119.98 -61.88
CA ILE A 868 62.75 120.90 -62.13
C ILE A 868 62.11 121.32 -60.82
N ARG A 869 61.71 122.58 -60.73
CA ARG A 869 60.85 123.06 -59.65
C ARG A 869 59.40 122.94 -60.11
N TYR A 870 58.66 122.03 -59.51
CA TYR A 870 57.28 121.73 -59.84
C TYR A 870 56.33 122.38 -58.82
N ASP A 871 55.17 122.83 -59.29
CA ASP A 871 54.15 123.53 -58.48
C ASP A 871 52.94 122.65 -58.15
N GLN A 872 52.80 121.48 -58.77
CA GLN A 872 51.72 120.51 -58.50
C GLN A 872 52.23 119.06 -58.60
N ALA A 873 51.80 118.18 -57.69
CA ALA A 873 51.96 116.73 -57.79
C ALA A 873 50.59 116.03 -57.60
N PHE A 874 50.18 115.20 -58.55
CA PHE A 874 48.84 114.61 -58.53
C PHE A 874 48.76 113.29 -59.31
N SER A 875 47.75 112.49 -58.98
CA SER A 875 47.42 111.26 -59.70
C SER A 875 46.56 111.56 -60.94
N ALA A 876 46.94 111.03 -62.09
CA ALA A 876 46.12 111.05 -63.31
C ALA A 876 46.44 109.83 -64.18
N ASP A 877 45.42 109.28 -64.87
CA ASP A 877 45.58 108.10 -65.73
C ASP A 877 46.18 106.87 -64.98
N GLY A 878 45.91 106.76 -63.67
CA GLY A 878 46.45 105.71 -62.79
C GLY A 878 47.90 105.94 -62.28
N HIS A 879 48.59 106.99 -62.75
CA HIS A 879 50.02 107.23 -62.49
C HIS A 879 50.25 108.52 -61.70
N GLN A 880 51.44 108.69 -61.12
CA GLN A 880 51.86 109.90 -60.41
C GLN A 880 52.55 110.89 -61.36
N TRP A 881 52.03 112.11 -61.42
CA TRP A 881 52.54 113.20 -62.25
C TRP A 881 52.99 114.38 -61.41
N ILE A 882 54.07 115.04 -61.85
CA ILE A 882 54.40 116.40 -61.43
C ILE A 882 54.20 117.38 -62.58
N SER A 883 53.73 118.58 -62.27
CA SER A 883 53.56 119.68 -63.23
C SER A 883 54.41 120.89 -62.87
N TYR A 884 54.96 121.53 -63.89
CA TYR A 884 55.74 122.76 -63.77
C TYR A 884 55.47 123.70 -64.94
N VAL A 885 55.74 124.99 -64.75
CA VAL A 885 55.75 125.98 -65.83
C VAL A 885 57.15 126.05 -66.41
N SER A 886 57.29 125.76 -67.70
CA SER A 886 58.55 125.85 -68.44
C SER A 886 58.96 127.32 -68.69
N TYR A 887 60.22 127.56 -69.06
CA TYR A 887 60.74 128.92 -69.32
C TYR A 887 59.94 129.69 -70.40
N GLY A 888 59.31 128.97 -71.35
CA GLY A 888 58.40 129.55 -72.34
C GLY A 888 56.96 129.80 -71.87
N GLY A 889 56.69 129.75 -70.56
CA GLY A 889 55.36 129.98 -69.97
C GLY A 889 54.36 128.81 -70.11
N LEU A 890 54.70 127.76 -70.86
CA LEU A 890 53.84 126.59 -71.06
C LEU A 890 53.92 125.63 -69.87
N ARG A 891 52.76 125.16 -69.39
CA ARG A 891 52.66 124.12 -68.35
C ARG A 891 52.96 122.75 -68.94
N ARG A 892 53.83 121.99 -68.26
CA ARG A 892 54.35 120.70 -68.68
C ARG A 892 54.13 119.66 -67.58
N TYR A 893 54.11 118.38 -67.95
CA TYR A 893 53.81 117.27 -67.04
C TYR A 893 54.86 116.17 -67.20
N VAL A 894 55.31 115.59 -66.09
CA VAL A 894 56.30 114.51 -66.07
C VAL A 894 55.79 113.36 -65.20
N LEU A 895 55.75 112.16 -65.76
CA LEU A 895 55.34 110.94 -65.05
C LEU A 895 56.49 110.45 -64.18
N ILE A 896 56.26 110.37 -62.88
CA ILE A 896 57.28 109.93 -61.92
C ILE A 896 57.21 108.43 -61.70
N ASN A 897 56.03 107.90 -61.33
CA ASN A 897 55.76 106.48 -61.15
C ASN A 897 54.47 106.10 -61.88
#